data_AF-A0AB35ILI9-F1
#
_entry.id   AF-A0AB35ILI9-F1
#
_cell.length_a   1.000
_cell.length_b   1.000
_cell.length_c   1.000
_cell.angle_alpha   90.00
_cell.angle_beta   90.00
_cell.angle_gamma   90.00
#
_symmetry.space_group_name_H-M   'P 1'
#
loop_
_entity.id
_entity.type
_entity.pdbx_description
1 polymer ?
#
loop_
_entity_poly.entity_id
_entity_poly.type
_entity_poly.pdbx_seq_one_letter_code
_entity_poly.pdbx_strand_id
1 'polypeptide(L)'
;MKKKSMFSVMCKTVMVLLTMFSLSFSNQISVKAWDSSIPHEFTRVKNIRYPEWWARKVPGLRGWSTYSTKYNGQWAYCLESSKNTPPNGQYVGEVIENNEAVRKLMYYGFGGPGATGEFAPGYDLKAAICPNDSYLTNDDVKYLLTHIFLSGAYSGDWNGFSESGFNAAFGGTYGTNIMNICRRIVALPEPGYARFTPSPSQDGIISSFTANLDIANNIQITNTVKFDAGNGATVNIPLNSDVTIHIAGTTATQTGGTAVVYGGQSFYFTAPLNGSSDMPLTNVTGSQCGRFTALAIKTGSGSNQTEGTWVWDPDVMKLYTQIKWIHGTEIQISKSDNFGENVANAGFELKQWNKNSNTFEQFASLSYDAQNQVYKSGMLQRTDTNEGKFRIEETVPDGYSESSRYIKEFSLYDAEERKVFNAQMEGQEVTVKFSSMLMDRHNILFEVSGVPEAVTLVKFPTWSVAGGQDDIQWLELSKDSDGVWRAWKQMPEDGEYYIHAYYNTASQENKVSFTTSYTPEAPVMNAVNNRIMGKVSVVKSDEETGKKLGGAVYNITAKNDILSPQGTVINKAGDLAGTLTTDENGYGELNGLHLGQYILSEVKPPDGYHTGKDIEFNLTAENNSADIVSSELNVTDRPNRFKIKKVDKDTGEALKDAKFEIYDATADKTAGSLVSNKNGEAELSRLKPSLYYICEVKAPEGYKLNETKYYFEIDSLGNASVSDMNSTESSGAFFIDENGDLTVTVKNEINLWNLRLVKKNDAGKTLEDAEFTLYRDKDCTDPIGKGTTDENGRVNFDRIVAGEYYLLETKAPAGYRKIEDPLKVSLRSEDGKFSFYINDEAVKTDDENNSLTVENGLYTGSMTVINRRGSLLPGTGSSMMLIVTGAGVCICLYIIKKKREKKNYED
;
A
#
# COMPACT_ATOMS: atom_id res chain seq x y z
N MET A 1 26.27 -22.04 -84.96
CA MET A 1 25.04 -22.70 -85.45
C MET A 1 24.47 -23.51 -84.30
N LYS A 2 23.19 -23.52 -83.95
CA LYS A 2 22.03 -22.73 -84.36
C LYS A 2 21.04 -22.85 -83.18
N LYS A 3 20.61 -21.68 -82.70
CA LYS A 3 19.51 -21.40 -81.79
C LYS A 3 18.30 -22.35 -81.99
N LYS A 4 17.79 -22.95 -80.91
CA LYS A 4 16.36 -23.20 -80.65
C LYS A 4 16.18 -23.93 -79.31
N SER A 5 16.00 -23.16 -78.22
CA SER A 5 15.29 -23.65 -77.01
C SER A 5 14.98 -22.54 -75.98
N MET A 6 15.32 -21.28 -76.24
CA MET A 6 15.16 -20.19 -75.25
C MET A 6 13.93 -19.29 -75.50
N PHE A 7 13.10 -19.59 -76.52
CA PHE A 7 12.03 -18.67 -76.97
C PHE A 7 10.62 -19.03 -76.48
N SER A 8 10.37 -20.22 -75.91
CA SER A 8 9.01 -20.61 -75.49
C SER A 8 8.71 -20.38 -74.00
N VAL A 9 9.73 -20.17 -73.16
CA VAL A 9 9.55 -19.89 -71.73
C VAL A 9 9.55 -18.38 -71.46
N MET A 10 10.44 -17.61 -72.13
CA MET A 10 10.39 -16.14 -72.10
C MET A 10 9.07 -15.57 -72.66
N CYS A 11 8.47 -16.18 -73.69
CA CYS A 11 7.18 -15.72 -74.23
C CYS A 11 5.98 -15.99 -73.30
N LYS A 12 6.04 -16.98 -72.38
CA LYS A 12 4.96 -17.21 -71.42
C LYS A 12 5.09 -16.31 -70.19
N THR A 13 6.32 -16.04 -69.72
CA THR A 13 6.54 -15.12 -68.60
C THR A 13 6.32 -13.66 -69.02
N VAL A 14 6.67 -13.29 -70.26
CA VAL A 14 6.40 -11.94 -70.80
C VAL A 14 4.92 -11.75 -71.18
N MET A 15 4.19 -12.78 -71.62
CA MET A 15 2.73 -12.67 -71.81
C MET A 15 1.97 -12.55 -70.48
N VAL A 16 2.38 -13.24 -69.42
CA VAL A 16 1.73 -13.09 -68.09
C VAL A 16 2.07 -11.74 -67.45
N LEU A 17 3.29 -11.23 -67.63
CA LEU A 17 3.67 -9.87 -67.21
C LEU A 17 2.99 -8.77 -68.06
N LEU A 18 2.69 -9.01 -69.34
CA LEU A 18 1.91 -8.08 -70.16
C LEU A 18 0.39 -8.15 -69.92
N THR A 19 -0.15 -9.28 -69.45
CA THR A 19 -1.57 -9.38 -69.05
C THR A 19 -1.83 -8.99 -67.59
N MET A 20 -0.81 -8.97 -66.73
CA MET A 20 -0.92 -8.50 -65.33
C MET A 20 -0.59 -7.01 -65.15
N PHE A 21 -0.05 -6.34 -66.17
CA PHE A 21 0.11 -4.88 -66.20
C PHE A 21 -0.93 -4.16 -67.06
N SER A 22 -1.99 -4.84 -67.52
CA SER A 22 -2.98 -4.27 -68.46
C SER A 22 -4.44 -4.34 -68.02
N LEU A 23 -4.74 -4.59 -66.73
CA LEU A 23 -6.11 -4.52 -66.20
C LEU A 23 -6.18 -3.73 -64.88
N SER A 24 -5.60 -2.54 -64.90
CA SER A 24 -5.96 -1.45 -63.98
C SER A 24 -5.59 -0.10 -64.56
N PHE A 25 -5.68 0.03 -65.87
CA PHE A 25 -6.25 1.25 -66.42
C PHE A 25 -7.71 0.91 -66.69
N SER A 26 -8.57 1.17 -65.70
CA SER A 26 -9.84 1.72 -66.10
C SER A 26 -9.47 2.88 -67.02
N ASN A 27 -9.91 2.83 -68.27
CA ASN A 27 -10.09 4.07 -69.00
C ASN A 27 -11.04 4.87 -68.11
N GLN A 28 -10.50 5.66 -67.18
CA GLN A 28 -11.11 6.91 -66.82
C GLN A 28 -11.16 7.65 -68.14
N ILE A 29 -12.26 7.45 -68.86
CA ILE A 29 -12.85 8.54 -69.60
C ILE A 29 -13.08 9.56 -68.50
N SER A 30 -12.09 10.43 -68.25
CA SER A 30 -12.37 11.70 -67.61
C SER A 30 -13.35 12.35 -68.58
N VAL A 31 -14.64 12.24 -68.28
CA VAL A 31 -15.64 13.06 -68.93
C VAL A 31 -15.25 14.46 -68.47
N LYS A 32 -14.54 15.19 -69.33
CA LYS A 32 -14.08 16.54 -69.01
C LYS A 32 -15.29 17.39 -68.66
N ALA A 33 -15.05 18.42 -67.86
CA ALA A 33 -15.94 19.56 -67.65
C ALA A 33 -16.55 19.97 -68.96
N TRP A 34 -17.76 20.54 -68.89
CA TRP A 34 -18.31 21.21 -70.04
C TRP A 34 -17.31 22.25 -70.57
N ASP A 35 -16.65 21.90 -71.67
CA ASP A 35 -15.64 22.73 -72.27
C ASP A 35 -16.35 23.81 -73.09
N SER A 36 -16.47 24.99 -72.49
CA SER A 36 -17.16 26.15 -73.10
C SER A 36 -16.43 26.66 -74.35
N SER A 37 -15.28 26.08 -74.74
CA SER A 37 -14.60 26.37 -75.99
C SER A 37 -14.96 25.42 -77.14
N ILE A 38 -15.63 24.29 -76.86
CA ILE A 38 -16.00 23.30 -77.88
C ILE A 38 -17.39 23.62 -78.42
N PRO A 39 -17.53 23.89 -79.73
CA PRO A 39 -18.84 24.09 -80.32
C PRO A 39 -19.55 22.76 -80.57
N HIS A 40 -20.87 22.73 -80.35
CA HIS A 40 -21.74 21.58 -80.62
C HIS A 40 -22.88 21.94 -81.58
N GLU A 41 -23.47 20.90 -82.17
CA GLU A 41 -24.51 21.03 -83.19
C GLU A 41 -25.78 21.66 -82.62
N PHE A 42 -26.25 22.72 -83.28
CA PHE A 42 -27.53 23.36 -83.03
C PHE A 42 -28.45 23.21 -84.24
N THR A 43 -29.65 22.69 -84.01
CA THR A 43 -30.59 22.35 -85.08
C THR A 43 -32.00 22.86 -84.78
N ARG A 44 -32.60 23.57 -85.74
CA ARG A 44 -34.04 23.85 -85.79
C ARG A 44 -34.78 22.58 -86.19
N VAL A 45 -35.73 22.17 -85.37
CA VAL A 45 -36.52 20.94 -85.54
C VAL A 45 -37.83 21.23 -86.25
N LYS A 46 -38.67 22.11 -85.69
CA LYS A 46 -40.02 22.40 -86.22
C LYS A 46 -40.39 23.86 -86.00
N ASN A 47 -40.97 24.49 -87.02
CA ASN A 47 -41.58 25.82 -86.84
C ASN A 47 -42.94 25.66 -86.14
N ILE A 48 -43.10 26.24 -84.95
CA ILE A 48 -44.30 26.16 -84.12
C ILE A 48 -44.93 27.55 -84.05
N ARG A 49 -46.18 27.66 -84.52
CA ARG A 49 -46.98 28.89 -84.42
C ARG A 49 -47.59 29.01 -83.03
N TYR A 50 -47.62 30.19 -82.42
CA TYR A 50 -48.30 30.37 -81.12
C TYR A 50 -49.82 30.14 -81.25
N PRO A 51 -50.54 29.79 -80.17
CA PRO A 51 -51.99 29.53 -80.22
C PRO A 51 -52.78 30.74 -80.73
N GLU A 52 -53.78 30.53 -81.60
CA GLU A 52 -54.52 31.64 -82.22
C GLU A 52 -55.25 32.50 -81.20
N TRP A 53 -55.66 31.90 -80.07
CA TRP A 53 -56.33 32.66 -79.03
C TRP A 53 -55.43 33.72 -78.39
N TRP A 54 -54.10 33.58 -78.44
CA TRP A 54 -53.17 34.62 -77.98
C TRP A 54 -53.25 35.83 -78.91
N ALA A 55 -53.32 35.58 -80.22
CA ALA A 55 -53.51 36.63 -81.23
C ALA A 55 -54.87 37.33 -81.16
N ARG A 56 -55.87 36.75 -80.48
CA ARG A 56 -57.13 37.43 -80.17
C ARG A 56 -57.02 38.40 -78.99
N LYS A 57 -56.06 38.20 -78.08
CA LYS A 57 -55.88 39.02 -76.87
C LYS A 57 -55.01 40.25 -77.12
N VAL A 58 -54.06 40.17 -78.05
CA VAL A 58 -53.17 41.29 -78.40
C VAL A 58 -53.17 41.49 -79.93
N PRO A 59 -53.71 42.63 -80.42
CA PRO A 59 -53.68 42.96 -81.84
C PRO A 59 -52.23 43.13 -82.33
N GLY A 60 -51.80 42.29 -83.27
CA GLY A 60 -50.42 42.30 -83.81
C GLY A 60 -49.66 40.98 -83.69
N LEU A 61 -50.16 40.02 -82.91
CA LEU A 61 -49.52 38.69 -82.75
C LEU A 61 -49.88 37.66 -83.83
N ARG A 62 -50.65 38.04 -84.86
CA ARG A 62 -51.01 37.13 -85.96
C ARG A 62 -49.76 36.78 -86.77
N GLY A 63 -49.28 35.55 -86.61
CA GLY A 63 -48.10 35.04 -87.32
C GLY A 63 -46.86 34.85 -86.44
N TRP A 64 -46.94 35.10 -85.13
CA TRP A 64 -45.85 34.74 -84.23
C TRP A 64 -45.60 33.23 -84.29
N SER A 65 -44.33 32.89 -84.46
CA SER A 65 -43.87 31.50 -84.48
C SER A 65 -42.45 31.44 -83.97
N THR A 66 -42.09 30.34 -83.32
CA THR A 66 -40.71 30.04 -82.92
C THR A 66 -40.31 28.68 -83.48
N TYR A 67 -39.01 28.44 -83.66
CA TYR A 67 -38.56 27.09 -83.95
C TYR A 67 -38.34 26.34 -82.64
N SER A 68 -38.80 25.09 -82.58
CA SER A 68 -38.26 24.16 -81.60
C SER A 68 -36.84 23.79 -81.99
N THR A 69 -35.93 23.79 -81.02
CA THR A 69 -34.49 23.69 -81.28
C THR A 69 -33.86 22.59 -80.44
N LYS A 70 -32.73 22.06 -80.93
CA LYS A 70 -31.90 21.11 -80.21
C LYS A 70 -30.45 21.54 -80.23
N TYR A 71 -29.75 21.26 -79.14
CA TYR A 71 -28.30 21.42 -79.00
C TYR A 71 -27.68 20.10 -78.56
N ASN A 72 -26.70 19.60 -79.33
CA ASN A 72 -26.07 18.31 -79.10
C ASN A 72 -27.09 17.16 -78.87
N GLY A 73 -28.17 17.16 -79.65
CA GLY A 73 -29.28 16.19 -79.56
C GLY A 73 -30.30 16.44 -78.43
N GLN A 74 -30.01 17.32 -77.47
CA GLN A 74 -30.90 17.69 -76.37
C GLN A 74 -31.79 18.88 -76.73
N TRP A 75 -32.96 19.02 -76.08
CA TRP A 75 -33.82 20.18 -76.32
C TRP A 75 -33.13 21.47 -75.89
N ALA A 76 -33.23 22.49 -76.74
CA ALA A 76 -32.82 23.86 -76.45
C ALA A 76 -34.06 24.76 -76.48
N TYR A 77 -34.02 25.86 -75.73
CA TYR A 77 -35.13 26.77 -75.53
C TYR A 77 -34.68 28.20 -75.58
N CYS A 78 -35.52 29.11 -76.04
CA CYS A 78 -35.14 30.51 -76.05
C CYS A 78 -35.04 31.09 -74.63
N LEU A 79 -34.01 31.89 -74.39
CA LEU A 79 -33.84 32.71 -73.19
C LEU A 79 -34.18 34.20 -73.40
N GLU A 80 -34.54 34.59 -74.63
CA GLU A 80 -34.90 35.95 -75.07
C GLU A 80 -35.94 35.89 -76.23
N SER A 81 -37.14 35.41 -75.93
CA SER A 81 -38.15 34.94 -76.90
C SER A 81 -38.68 35.99 -77.88
N SER A 82 -38.45 37.28 -77.63
CA SER A 82 -38.76 38.36 -78.58
C SER A 82 -37.78 38.47 -79.76
N LYS A 83 -36.61 37.83 -79.69
CA LYS A 83 -35.59 37.85 -80.76
C LYS A 83 -35.76 36.68 -81.74
N ASN A 84 -35.00 36.71 -82.83
CA ASN A 84 -35.09 35.65 -83.85
C ASN A 84 -34.39 34.37 -83.38
N THR A 85 -35.00 33.21 -83.63
CA THR A 85 -34.33 31.91 -83.43
C THR A 85 -33.04 31.83 -84.26
N PRO A 86 -31.90 31.36 -83.75
CA PRO A 86 -30.67 31.31 -84.51
C PRO A 86 -30.74 30.27 -85.64
N PRO A 87 -29.98 30.42 -86.74
CA PRO A 87 -29.92 29.41 -87.81
C PRO A 87 -29.25 28.11 -87.33
N ASN A 88 -29.39 27.04 -88.10
CA ASN A 88 -28.64 25.80 -87.84
C ASN A 88 -27.13 26.07 -87.90
N GLY A 89 -26.34 25.47 -87.02
CA GLY A 89 -24.91 25.74 -86.93
C GLY A 89 -24.20 24.98 -85.83
N GLN A 90 -22.98 25.41 -85.52
CA GLN A 90 -22.15 24.89 -84.43
C GLN A 90 -21.85 26.06 -83.50
N TYR A 91 -22.26 25.95 -82.23
CA TYR A 91 -22.14 27.04 -81.26
C TYR A 91 -21.56 26.52 -79.95
N VAL A 92 -20.84 27.39 -79.23
CA VAL A 92 -20.38 27.11 -77.87
C VAL A 92 -21.50 27.36 -76.87
N GLY A 93 -21.54 26.55 -75.81
CA GLY A 93 -22.40 26.76 -74.65
C GLY A 93 -21.60 27.29 -73.47
N GLU A 94 -22.12 28.29 -72.77
CA GLU A 94 -21.56 28.85 -71.54
C GLU A 94 -22.43 28.46 -70.35
N VAL A 95 -21.84 28.15 -69.19
CA VAL A 95 -22.62 27.82 -67.99
C VAL A 95 -23.43 29.01 -67.50
N ILE A 96 -24.72 28.79 -67.22
CA ILE A 96 -25.60 29.75 -66.54
C ILE A 96 -25.42 29.59 -65.04
N GLU A 97 -24.50 30.37 -64.48
CA GLU A 97 -24.28 30.43 -63.04
C GLU A 97 -25.43 31.15 -62.32
N ASN A 98 -25.74 30.71 -61.10
CA ASN A 98 -26.59 31.45 -60.15
C ASN A 98 -28.04 31.79 -60.59
N ASN A 99 -28.64 31.03 -61.52
CA ASN A 99 -30.07 31.15 -61.83
C ASN A 99 -30.84 29.84 -61.54
N GLU A 100 -31.38 29.75 -60.33
CA GLU A 100 -32.19 28.62 -59.85
C GLU A 100 -33.48 28.42 -60.66
N ALA A 101 -34.17 29.50 -61.00
CA ALA A 101 -35.41 29.44 -61.76
C ALA A 101 -35.19 28.81 -63.15
N VAL A 102 -34.12 29.21 -63.85
CA VAL A 102 -33.75 28.63 -65.15
C VAL A 102 -33.40 27.15 -65.01
N ARG A 103 -32.59 26.75 -64.01
CA ARG A 103 -32.27 25.33 -63.79
C ARG A 103 -33.53 24.50 -63.53
N LYS A 104 -34.41 24.94 -62.63
CA LYS A 104 -35.65 24.23 -62.30
C LYS A 104 -36.59 24.14 -63.49
N LEU A 105 -36.80 25.23 -64.22
CA LEU A 105 -37.65 25.25 -65.41
C LEU A 105 -37.11 24.33 -66.50
N MET A 106 -35.79 24.23 -66.65
CA MET A 106 -35.19 23.36 -67.66
C MET A 106 -35.13 21.89 -67.21
N TYR A 107 -35.10 21.62 -65.90
CA TYR A 107 -35.14 20.28 -65.34
C TYR A 107 -36.56 19.68 -65.33
N TYR A 108 -37.54 20.45 -64.84
CA TYR A 108 -38.93 20.02 -64.63
C TYR A 108 -39.88 20.39 -65.77
N GLY A 109 -39.47 21.27 -66.69
CA GLY A 109 -40.22 21.65 -67.88
C GLY A 109 -40.17 20.58 -68.97
N PHE A 110 -40.73 20.90 -70.13
CA PHE A 110 -40.70 20.00 -71.29
C PHE A 110 -39.26 19.63 -71.64
N GLY A 111 -39.02 18.39 -72.08
CA GLY A 111 -37.71 17.93 -72.52
C GLY A 111 -36.60 17.88 -71.45
N GLY A 112 -36.90 18.27 -70.21
CA GLY A 112 -36.02 18.12 -69.06
C GLY A 112 -36.05 16.70 -68.47
N PRO A 113 -34.97 16.27 -67.79
CA PRO A 113 -34.86 14.91 -67.25
C PRO A 113 -35.84 14.63 -66.10
N GLY A 114 -36.38 15.66 -65.45
CA GLY A 114 -37.36 15.56 -64.37
C GLY A 114 -38.74 16.08 -64.74
N ALA A 115 -39.11 16.14 -66.02
CA ALA A 115 -40.37 16.71 -66.49
C ALA A 115 -41.58 16.24 -65.63
N THR A 116 -42.28 17.18 -64.98
CA THR A 116 -43.32 16.88 -63.99
C THR A 116 -44.56 17.75 -64.14
N GLY A 117 -45.63 17.42 -63.41
CA GLY A 117 -46.91 18.12 -63.45
C GLY A 117 -47.47 18.21 -64.88
N GLU A 118 -47.75 19.42 -65.34
CA GLU A 118 -48.27 19.71 -66.68
C GLU A 118 -47.30 19.34 -67.81
N PHE A 119 -46.01 19.18 -67.50
CA PHE A 119 -44.98 18.78 -68.46
C PHE A 119 -44.67 17.28 -68.42
N ALA A 120 -45.23 16.52 -67.46
CA ALA A 120 -45.01 15.09 -67.33
C ALA A 120 -45.44 14.30 -68.59
N PRO A 121 -44.81 13.15 -68.88
CA PRO A 121 -45.27 12.23 -69.92
C PRO A 121 -46.74 11.85 -69.70
N GLY A 122 -47.59 12.02 -70.72
CA GLY A 122 -49.01 11.66 -70.67
C GLY A 122 -49.99 12.77 -70.22
N TYR A 123 -49.53 13.87 -69.63
CA TYR A 123 -50.41 15.01 -69.34
C TYR A 123 -50.79 15.77 -70.63
N ASP A 124 -52.08 16.03 -70.87
CA ASP A 124 -52.57 16.80 -72.04
C ASP A 124 -52.74 18.29 -71.72
N LEU A 125 -51.65 19.05 -71.86
CA LEU A 125 -51.61 20.49 -71.63
C LEU A 125 -52.31 21.28 -72.74
N LYS A 126 -52.37 20.73 -73.95
CA LYS A 126 -53.10 21.34 -75.06
C LYS A 126 -54.58 21.45 -74.73
N ALA A 127 -55.19 20.40 -74.22
CA ALA A 127 -56.61 20.42 -73.82
C ALA A 127 -56.91 21.54 -72.81
N ALA A 128 -55.97 21.83 -71.90
CA ALA A 128 -56.12 22.81 -70.84
C ALA A 128 -55.87 24.28 -71.27
N ILE A 129 -55.06 24.52 -72.31
CA ILE A 129 -54.58 25.87 -72.65
C ILE A 129 -54.98 26.31 -74.07
N CYS A 130 -55.09 25.39 -75.03
CA CYS A 130 -55.45 25.71 -76.41
C CYS A 130 -56.19 24.53 -77.09
N PRO A 131 -57.38 24.15 -76.59
CA PRO A 131 -58.10 22.98 -77.08
C PRO A 131 -58.49 23.10 -78.57
N ASN A 132 -58.74 24.32 -79.05
CA ASN A 132 -59.26 24.58 -80.39
C ASN A 132 -58.18 24.72 -81.48
N ASP A 133 -56.90 24.78 -81.11
CA ASP A 133 -55.79 24.96 -82.05
C ASP A 133 -55.32 23.58 -82.58
N SER A 134 -55.95 23.07 -83.63
CA SER A 134 -55.70 21.71 -84.16
C SER A 134 -54.31 21.51 -84.80
N TYR A 135 -53.64 22.59 -85.19
CA TYR A 135 -52.29 22.56 -85.76
C TYR A 135 -51.18 22.42 -84.71
N LEU A 136 -51.53 22.56 -83.42
CA LEU A 136 -50.61 22.34 -82.31
C LEU A 136 -50.77 20.93 -81.75
N THR A 137 -49.66 20.25 -81.56
CA THR A 137 -49.61 19.02 -80.76
C THR A 137 -49.44 19.37 -79.29
N ASN A 138 -49.71 18.42 -78.40
CA ASN A 138 -49.50 18.60 -76.96
C ASN A 138 -48.03 18.95 -76.63
N ASP A 139 -47.07 18.32 -77.30
CA ASP A 139 -45.64 18.59 -77.13
C ASP A 139 -45.26 19.99 -77.64
N ASP A 140 -45.89 20.48 -78.73
CA ASP A 140 -45.69 21.85 -79.19
C ASP A 140 -46.08 22.86 -78.10
N VAL A 141 -47.22 22.64 -77.44
CA VAL A 141 -47.72 23.52 -76.36
C VAL A 141 -46.79 23.48 -75.14
N LYS A 142 -46.34 22.29 -74.76
CA LYS A 142 -45.38 22.11 -73.65
C LYS A 142 -44.03 22.76 -73.95
N TYR A 143 -43.54 22.62 -75.18
CA TYR A 143 -42.33 23.30 -75.63
C TYR A 143 -42.50 24.83 -75.57
N LEU A 144 -43.56 25.38 -76.15
CA LEU A 144 -43.82 26.82 -76.18
C LEU A 144 -43.90 27.45 -74.78
N LEU A 145 -44.50 26.76 -73.81
CA LEU A 145 -44.58 27.27 -72.44
C LEU A 145 -43.24 27.20 -71.73
N THR A 146 -42.51 26.10 -71.87
CA THR A 146 -41.14 25.98 -71.31
C THR A 146 -40.23 27.05 -71.90
N HIS A 147 -40.37 27.32 -73.20
CA HIS A 147 -39.66 28.35 -73.94
C HIS A 147 -39.94 29.76 -73.41
N ILE A 148 -41.20 30.12 -73.18
CA ILE A 148 -41.55 31.43 -72.61
C ILE A 148 -41.10 31.55 -71.16
N PHE A 149 -41.26 30.50 -70.35
CA PHE A 149 -40.87 30.52 -68.95
C PHE A 149 -39.36 30.69 -68.79
N LEU A 150 -38.56 29.98 -69.59
CA LEU A 150 -37.11 30.11 -69.58
C LEU A 150 -36.67 31.50 -70.04
N SER A 151 -37.32 32.06 -71.07
CA SER A 151 -37.10 33.44 -71.49
C SER A 151 -37.39 34.45 -70.38
N GLY A 152 -38.55 34.34 -69.73
CA GLY A 152 -38.94 35.20 -68.63
C GLY A 152 -38.01 35.09 -67.41
N ALA A 153 -37.60 33.87 -67.05
CA ALA A 153 -36.72 33.62 -65.91
C ALA A 153 -35.25 34.02 -66.15
N TYR A 154 -34.80 34.04 -67.41
CA TYR A 154 -33.42 34.41 -67.74
C TYR A 154 -33.25 35.90 -67.99
N SER A 155 -34.10 36.51 -68.83
CA SER A 155 -33.93 37.90 -69.29
C SER A 155 -35.04 38.85 -68.85
N GLY A 156 -36.09 38.33 -68.20
CA GLY A 156 -37.32 39.11 -67.92
C GLY A 156 -38.21 39.31 -69.15
N ASP A 157 -37.84 38.76 -70.31
CA ASP A 157 -38.59 38.84 -71.56
C ASP A 157 -39.65 37.73 -71.62
N TRP A 158 -40.93 38.10 -71.51
CA TRP A 158 -42.06 37.16 -71.64
C TRP A 158 -42.64 37.23 -73.05
N ASN A 159 -41.78 37.05 -74.05
CA ASN A 159 -42.11 37.15 -75.48
C ASN A 159 -42.58 38.57 -75.87
N GLY A 160 -41.78 39.58 -75.54
CA GLY A 160 -42.02 41.00 -75.78
C GLY A 160 -42.80 41.72 -74.67
N PHE A 161 -43.17 41.02 -73.59
CA PHE A 161 -43.93 41.57 -72.46
C PHE A 161 -43.12 41.58 -71.16
N SER A 162 -43.51 42.44 -70.21
CA SER A 162 -43.16 42.27 -68.79
C SER A 162 -43.98 41.12 -68.19
N GLU A 163 -43.56 40.54 -67.05
CA GLU A 163 -44.33 39.48 -66.37
C GLU A 163 -45.77 39.92 -66.08
N SER A 164 -45.93 41.15 -65.58
CA SER A 164 -47.25 41.74 -65.30
C SER A 164 -48.09 41.90 -66.56
N GLY A 165 -47.48 42.33 -67.66
CA GLY A 165 -48.14 42.47 -68.96
C GLY A 165 -48.56 41.11 -69.54
N PHE A 166 -47.67 40.11 -69.46
CA PHE A 166 -47.95 38.75 -69.90
C PHE A 166 -49.07 38.11 -69.08
N ASN A 167 -49.03 38.25 -67.75
CA ASN A 167 -50.08 37.73 -66.87
C ASN A 167 -51.43 38.44 -67.09
N ALA A 168 -51.44 39.76 -67.34
CA ALA A 168 -52.65 40.49 -67.69
C ALA A 168 -53.23 40.05 -69.05
N ALA A 169 -52.39 39.79 -70.04
CA ALA A 169 -52.82 39.37 -71.37
C ALA A 169 -53.28 37.90 -71.43
N PHE A 170 -52.63 37.00 -70.70
CA PHE A 170 -52.76 35.54 -70.89
C PHE A 170 -53.08 34.73 -69.62
N GLY A 171 -53.17 35.34 -68.43
CA GLY A 171 -53.14 34.63 -67.14
C GLY A 171 -54.38 33.82 -66.71
N GLY A 172 -55.51 33.80 -67.44
CA GLY A 172 -56.73 33.17 -66.90
C GLY A 172 -57.88 32.78 -67.85
N THR A 173 -57.65 32.64 -69.16
CA THR A 173 -58.77 32.48 -70.11
C THR A 173 -59.28 31.03 -70.29
N TYR A 174 -58.61 29.99 -69.76
CA TYR A 174 -59.04 28.58 -69.89
C TYR A 174 -58.99 27.79 -68.57
N GLY A 175 -59.20 28.45 -67.43
CA GLY A 175 -59.14 27.82 -66.08
C GLY A 175 -57.73 27.46 -65.59
N THR A 176 -56.74 27.52 -66.48
CA THR A 176 -55.33 27.27 -66.19
C THR A 176 -54.57 28.60 -66.15
N ASN A 177 -53.97 28.94 -65.00
CA ASN A 177 -53.12 30.12 -64.88
C ASN A 177 -51.69 29.75 -65.30
N ILE A 178 -51.34 30.16 -66.52
CA ILE A 178 -50.03 29.90 -67.15
C ILE A 178 -48.88 30.32 -66.23
N MET A 179 -48.99 31.49 -65.59
CA MET A 179 -47.94 31.99 -64.71
C MET A 179 -47.85 31.22 -63.38
N ASN A 180 -48.97 30.67 -62.89
CA ASN A 180 -48.95 29.79 -61.73
C ASN A 180 -48.25 28.45 -62.02
N ILE A 181 -48.29 27.94 -63.25
CA ILE A 181 -47.49 26.77 -63.66
C ILE A 181 -45.99 27.10 -63.51
N CYS A 182 -45.56 28.25 -64.05
CA CYS A 182 -44.17 28.70 -63.93
C CYS A 182 -43.75 28.83 -62.45
N ARG A 183 -44.55 29.53 -61.63
CA ARG A 183 -44.27 29.71 -60.19
C ARG A 183 -44.23 28.39 -59.43
N ARG A 184 -45.11 27.44 -59.75
CA ARG A 184 -45.10 26.09 -59.15
C ARG A 184 -43.80 25.36 -59.46
N ILE A 185 -43.30 25.44 -60.69
CA ILE A 185 -42.03 24.80 -61.07
C ILE A 185 -40.84 25.46 -60.39
N VAL A 186 -40.80 26.80 -60.36
CA VAL A 186 -39.73 27.54 -59.66
C VAL A 186 -39.74 27.25 -58.15
N ALA A 187 -40.91 26.91 -57.58
CA ALA A 187 -41.07 26.48 -56.18
C ALA A 187 -40.71 25.00 -55.92
N LEU A 188 -40.47 24.18 -56.95
CA LEU A 188 -40.01 22.79 -56.75
C LEU A 188 -38.58 22.77 -56.17
N PRO A 189 -38.15 21.68 -55.52
CA PRO A 189 -36.78 21.55 -55.04
C PRO A 189 -35.77 21.68 -56.18
N GLU A 190 -34.58 22.23 -55.92
CA GLU A 190 -33.46 22.17 -56.88
C GLU A 190 -33.21 20.72 -57.34
N PRO A 191 -32.83 20.50 -58.61
CA PRO A 191 -32.45 19.18 -59.08
C PRO A 191 -31.42 18.55 -58.16
N GLY A 192 -31.71 17.31 -57.73
CA GLY A 192 -30.82 16.56 -56.85
C GLY A 192 -29.44 16.37 -57.48
N TYR A 193 -28.43 16.39 -56.63
CA TYR A 193 -27.04 16.12 -56.99
C TYR A 193 -26.43 15.21 -55.93
N ALA A 194 -25.34 14.54 -56.29
CA ALA A 194 -24.63 13.65 -55.39
C ALA A 194 -24.04 14.42 -54.20
N ARG A 195 -24.39 14.05 -52.97
CA ARG A 195 -23.93 14.73 -51.75
C ARG A 195 -23.83 13.78 -50.56
N PHE A 196 -23.19 14.21 -49.49
CA PHE A 196 -23.15 13.51 -48.21
C PHE A 196 -24.19 14.05 -47.23
N THR A 197 -24.76 13.16 -46.41
CA THR A 197 -25.71 13.53 -45.36
C THR A 197 -25.49 12.67 -44.10
N PRO A 198 -25.24 13.26 -42.92
CA PRO A 198 -25.02 14.69 -42.68
C PRO A 198 -23.69 15.20 -43.30
N SER A 199 -23.59 16.51 -43.51
CA SER A 199 -22.39 17.18 -44.03
C SER A 199 -22.16 18.50 -43.27
N PRO A 200 -20.90 18.85 -42.91
CA PRO A 200 -20.57 20.18 -42.36
C PRO A 200 -20.67 21.31 -43.39
N SER A 201 -20.59 20.98 -44.69
CA SER A 201 -20.77 21.95 -45.78
C SER A 201 -22.25 22.08 -46.18
N GLN A 202 -22.73 23.31 -46.41
CA GLN A 202 -24.14 23.58 -46.75
C GLN A 202 -24.59 22.93 -48.07
N ASP A 203 -23.65 22.77 -49.01
CA ASP A 203 -23.84 22.10 -50.30
C ASP A 203 -23.62 20.58 -50.23
N GLY A 204 -23.30 20.02 -49.06
CA GLY A 204 -23.21 18.57 -48.89
C GLY A 204 -21.97 17.92 -49.49
N ILE A 205 -20.97 18.68 -49.95
CA ILE A 205 -19.83 18.12 -50.68
C ILE A 205 -18.74 17.53 -49.77
N ILE A 206 -18.70 17.91 -48.49
CA ILE A 206 -17.77 17.40 -47.50
C ILE A 206 -18.48 16.41 -46.59
N SER A 207 -17.86 15.26 -46.34
CA SER A 207 -18.19 14.39 -45.21
C SER A 207 -17.04 14.43 -44.20
N SER A 208 -17.39 14.64 -42.94
CA SER A 208 -16.44 14.60 -41.83
C SER A 208 -16.82 13.43 -40.92
N PHE A 209 -15.85 12.58 -40.67
CA PHE A 209 -15.97 11.44 -39.78
C PHE A 209 -15.16 11.71 -38.51
N THR A 210 -15.83 11.68 -37.38
CA THR A 210 -15.20 11.78 -36.06
C THR A 210 -15.36 10.45 -35.37
N ALA A 211 -14.25 9.89 -34.92
CA ALA A 211 -14.22 8.63 -34.19
C ALA A 211 -14.77 8.77 -32.75
N ASN A 212 -15.43 7.71 -32.29
CA ASN A 212 -15.80 7.46 -30.91
C ASN A 212 -15.19 6.11 -30.48
N LEU A 213 -15.00 5.93 -29.17
CA LEU A 213 -14.43 4.70 -28.63
C LEU A 213 -15.49 3.58 -28.56
N ASP A 214 -15.14 2.40 -29.06
CA ASP A 214 -15.80 1.13 -28.74
C ASP A 214 -14.85 0.28 -27.89
N ILE A 215 -14.95 0.46 -26.57
CA ILE A 215 -14.07 -0.15 -25.58
C ILE A 215 -14.20 -1.68 -25.57
N ALA A 216 -15.39 -2.22 -25.82
CA ALA A 216 -15.65 -3.65 -25.75
C ALA A 216 -14.89 -4.43 -26.84
N ASN A 217 -14.70 -3.80 -28.00
CA ASN A 217 -14.06 -4.41 -29.16
C ASN A 217 -12.64 -3.89 -29.42
N ASN A 218 -12.14 -2.98 -28.56
CA ASN A 218 -10.81 -2.36 -28.69
C ASN A 218 -10.60 -1.68 -30.06
N ILE A 219 -11.63 -0.98 -30.55
CA ILE A 219 -11.61 -0.25 -31.83
C ILE A 219 -12.23 1.13 -31.68
N GLN A 220 -11.95 2.01 -32.64
CA GLN A 220 -12.62 3.28 -32.81
C GLN A 220 -13.67 3.15 -33.91
N ILE A 221 -14.82 3.79 -33.75
CA ILE A 221 -15.92 3.80 -34.71
C ILE A 221 -16.37 5.22 -35.02
N THR A 222 -16.51 5.55 -36.30
CA THR A 222 -16.94 6.90 -36.71
C THR A 222 -18.47 7.04 -36.72
N ASN A 223 -18.97 8.27 -36.81
CA ASN A 223 -20.35 8.51 -37.22
C ASN A 223 -20.66 7.88 -38.59
N THR A 224 -21.94 7.60 -38.84
CA THR A 224 -22.43 7.12 -40.13
C THR A 224 -22.80 8.29 -41.04
N VAL A 225 -22.45 8.20 -42.32
CA VAL A 225 -22.80 9.16 -43.38
C VAL A 225 -23.49 8.42 -44.52
N LYS A 226 -24.52 9.04 -45.09
CA LYS A 226 -25.18 8.58 -46.31
C LYS A 226 -24.63 9.30 -47.53
N PHE A 227 -24.35 8.55 -48.59
CA PHE A 227 -24.13 9.11 -49.93
C PHE A 227 -25.48 9.28 -50.64
N ASP A 228 -26.04 10.48 -50.54
CA ASP A 228 -27.34 10.86 -51.14
C ASP A 228 -27.13 11.19 -52.63
N ALA A 229 -27.24 10.15 -53.47
CA ALA A 229 -27.07 10.22 -54.91
C ALA A 229 -27.94 9.15 -55.60
N GLY A 230 -28.08 9.23 -56.93
CA GLY A 230 -28.81 8.20 -57.70
C GLY A 230 -28.12 6.83 -57.66
N ASN A 231 -28.87 5.74 -57.86
CA ASN A 231 -28.40 4.36 -57.68
C ASN A 231 -27.17 3.96 -58.53
N GLY A 232 -26.84 4.70 -59.60
CA GLY A 232 -25.65 4.47 -60.43
C GLY A 232 -24.43 5.32 -60.06
N ALA A 233 -24.58 6.28 -59.14
CA ALA A 233 -23.50 7.13 -58.68
C ALA A 233 -22.58 6.38 -57.71
N THR A 234 -21.29 6.67 -57.76
CA THR A 234 -20.27 6.04 -56.90
C THR A 234 -19.27 7.05 -56.36
N VAL A 235 -18.74 6.77 -55.17
CA VAL A 235 -17.53 7.43 -54.64
C VAL A 235 -16.47 6.39 -54.32
N ASN A 236 -15.21 6.74 -54.55
CA ASN A 236 -14.04 5.89 -54.34
C ASN A 236 -13.25 6.42 -53.15
N ILE A 237 -13.32 5.71 -52.02
CA ILE A 237 -12.74 6.12 -50.74
C ILE A 237 -11.42 5.37 -50.54
N PRO A 238 -10.26 6.05 -50.60
CA PRO A 238 -8.98 5.44 -50.24
C PRO A 238 -8.94 5.17 -48.74
N LEU A 239 -8.41 4.03 -48.32
CA LEU A 239 -8.32 3.62 -46.91
C LEU A 239 -6.85 3.34 -46.57
N ASN A 240 -6.42 3.79 -45.38
CA ASN A 240 -5.18 3.29 -44.78
C ASN A 240 -5.28 1.78 -44.53
N SER A 241 -4.15 1.08 -44.45
CA SER A 241 -4.08 -0.39 -44.36
C SER A 241 -4.82 -0.99 -43.15
N ASP A 242 -5.03 -0.19 -42.11
CA ASP A 242 -5.66 -0.53 -40.84
C ASP A 242 -7.12 -0.05 -40.71
N VAL A 243 -7.61 0.75 -41.67
CA VAL A 243 -8.96 1.31 -41.66
C VAL A 243 -9.92 0.41 -42.41
N THR A 244 -11.04 0.10 -41.77
CA THR A 244 -12.13 -0.71 -42.33
C THR A 244 -13.37 0.13 -42.56
N ILE A 245 -13.91 0.12 -43.79
CA ILE A 245 -15.23 0.70 -44.09
C ILE A 245 -16.33 -0.35 -43.91
N HIS A 246 -17.49 0.09 -43.42
CA HIS A 246 -18.69 -0.73 -43.23
C HIS A 246 -19.87 -0.09 -43.97
N ILE A 247 -20.58 -0.88 -44.78
CA ILE A 247 -21.85 -0.45 -45.39
C ILE A 247 -22.99 -0.77 -44.43
N ALA A 248 -23.57 0.28 -43.84
CA ALA A 248 -24.59 0.17 -42.79
C ALA A 248 -25.81 -0.62 -43.28
N GLY A 249 -26.28 -1.56 -42.44
CA GLY A 249 -27.39 -2.46 -42.75
C GLY A 249 -27.02 -3.67 -43.62
N THR A 250 -25.72 -3.89 -43.89
CA THR A 250 -25.22 -5.07 -44.63
C THR A 250 -24.00 -5.67 -43.93
N THR A 251 -23.52 -6.83 -44.40
CA THR A 251 -22.25 -7.43 -43.95
C THR A 251 -21.05 -7.02 -44.83
N ALA A 252 -21.22 -6.07 -45.75
CA ALA A 252 -20.18 -5.67 -46.68
C ALA A 252 -19.16 -4.76 -45.98
N THR A 253 -17.90 -5.20 -45.94
CA THR A 253 -16.78 -4.47 -45.35
C THR A 253 -15.54 -4.59 -46.21
N GLN A 254 -14.62 -3.64 -46.07
CA GLN A 254 -13.30 -3.68 -46.72
C GLN A 254 -12.26 -2.98 -45.85
N THR A 255 -11.09 -3.60 -45.68
CA THR A 255 -9.95 -3.03 -44.96
C THR A 255 -8.85 -2.65 -45.96
N GLY A 256 -8.36 -1.41 -45.88
CA GLY A 256 -7.31 -0.90 -46.77
C GLY A 256 -7.70 -0.75 -48.25
N GLY A 257 -6.78 -0.19 -49.02
CA GLY A 257 -6.94 -0.03 -50.48
C GLY A 257 -7.90 1.10 -50.86
N THR A 258 -8.82 0.84 -51.80
CA THR A 258 -9.85 1.81 -52.21
C THR A 258 -11.21 1.13 -52.24
N ALA A 259 -12.16 1.65 -51.48
CA ALA A 259 -13.51 1.12 -51.37
C ALA A 259 -14.50 1.92 -52.23
N VAL A 260 -15.51 1.26 -52.77
CA VAL A 260 -16.55 1.90 -53.60
C VAL A 260 -17.86 1.96 -52.81
N VAL A 261 -18.42 3.16 -52.67
CA VAL A 261 -19.75 3.37 -52.07
C VAL A 261 -20.72 3.82 -53.15
N TYR A 262 -21.90 3.19 -53.21
CA TYR A 262 -22.93 3.47 -54.20
C TYR A 262 -24.00 4.45 -53.68
N GLY A 263 -24.60 5.20 -54.59
CA GLY A 263 -25.68 6.14 -54.27
C GLY A 263 -26.82 5.47 -53.49
N GLY A 264 -27.22 6.11 -52.40
CA GLY A 264 -28.22 5.63 -51.46
C GLY A 264 -27.66 4.87 -50.26
N GLN A 265 -26.40 4.42 -50.30
CA GLN A 265 -25.78 3.68 -49.19
C GLN A 265 -25.35 4.61 -48.04
N SER A 266 -25.44 4.07 -46.83
CA SER A 266 -24.86 4.65 -45.63
C SER A 266 -23.63 3.86 -45.22
N PHE A 267 -22.60 4.54 -44.71
CA PHE A 267 -21.34 3.91 -44.34
C PHE A 267 -20.68 4.60 -43.15
N TYR A 268 -19.81 3.87 -42.46
CA TYR A 268 -18.97 4.34 -41.37
C TYR A 268 -17.63 3.59 -41.40
N PHE A 269 -16.67 4.04 -40.59
CA PHE A 269 -15.35 3.45 -40.51
C PHE A 269 -15.04 2.92 -39.13
N THR A 270 -14.19 1.90 -39.07
CA THR A 270 -13.56 1.44 -37.85
C THR A 270 -12.05 1.33 -38.05
N ALA A 271 -11.29 1.57 -36.99
CA ALA A 271 -9.85 1.38 -36.96
C ALA A 271 -9.38 0.95 -35.56
N PRO A 272 -8.17 0.39 -35.41
CA PRO A 272 -7.58 0.12 -34.09
C PRO A 272 -7.53 1.37 -33.20
N LEU A 273 -7.51 1.19 -31.88
CA LEU A 273 -7.40 2.32 -30.93
C LEU A 273 -6.09 3.10 -31.08
N ASN A 274 -5.00 2.45 -31.51
CA ASN A 274 -3.67 3.05 -31.57
C ASN A 274 -3.07 2.91 -32.98
N GLY A 275 -2.35 3.94 -33.43
CA GLY A 275 -1.55 3.92 -34.67
C GLY A 275 -2.27 4.36 -35.95
N SER A 276 -3.60 4.52 -35.92
CA SER A 276 -4.36 4.95 -37.10
C SER A 276 -4.14 6.43 -37.41
N SER A 277 -3.51 6.69 -38.55
CA SER A 277 -3.28 8.06 -39.03
C SER A 277 -4.60 8.69 -39.49
N ASP A 278 -4.81 9.95 -39.12
CA ASP A 278 -5.91 10.77 -39.65
C ASP A 278 -5.91 10.73 -41.18
N MET A 279 -7.09 10.65 -41.77
CA MET A 279 -7.24 10.76 -43.22
C MET A 279 -7.56 12.22 -43.55
N PRO A 280 -6.65 12.94 -44.24
CA PRO A 280 -6.88 14.34 -44.57
C PRO A 280 -8.06 14.49 -45.54
N LEU A 281 -8.51 15.72 -45.71
CA LEU A 281 -9.57 16.05 -46.66
C LEU A 281 -9.18 15.59 -48.07
N THR A 282 -9.83 14.53 -48.56
CA THR A 282 -9.46 13.83 -49.78
C THR A 282 -10.62 13.82 -50.76
N ASN A 283 -10.36 14.14 -52.04
CA ASN A 283 -11.38 14.05 -53.09
C ASN A 283 -11.66 12.58 -53.39
N VAL A 284 -12.91 12.16 -53.23
CA VAL A 284 -13.39 10.77 -53.40
C VAL A 284 -14.39 10.61 -54.54
N THR A 285 -14.53 11.64 -55.39
CA THR A 285 -15.51 11.63 -56.48
C THR A 285 -15.30 10.41 -57.39
N GLY A 286 -16.33 9.59 -57.53
CA GLY A 286 -16.34 8.45 -58.45
C GLY A 286 -17.15 8.76 -59.71
N SER A 287 -17.93 7.79 -60.19
CA SER A 287 -18.69 7.91 -61.44
C SER A 287 -20.11 8.44 -61.21
N GLN A 288 -20.67 9.12 -62.21
CA GLN A 288 -22.07 9.62 -62.24
C GLN A 288 -22.46 10.56 -61.07
N CYS A 289 -21.49 11.32 -60.54
CA CYS A 289 -21.70 12.32 -59.47
C CYS A 289 -22.02 13.74 -59.98
N GLY A 290 -22.28 13.89 -61.27
CA GLY A 290 -22.43 15.21 -61.89
C GLY A 290 -23.62 16.00 -61.37
N ARG A 291 -23.52 17.32 -61.52
CA ARG A 291 -24.60 18.27 -61.19
C ARG A 291 -25.37 18.63 -62.45
N PHE A 292 -26.68 18.84 -62.31
CA PHE A 292 -27.48 19.39 -63.40
C PHE A 292 -27.10 20.85 -63.65
N THR A 293 -26.58 21.12 -64.83
CA THR A 293 -26.03 22.42 -65.23
C THR A 293 -26.82 22.98 -66.41
N ALA A 294 -27.29 24.22 -66.28
CA ALA A 294 -27.91 24.96 -67.37
C ALA A 294 -26.83 25.70 -68.17
N LEU A 295 -26.96 25.71 -69.49
CA LEU A 295 -26.06 26.32 -70.45
C LEU A 295 -26.80 27.38 -71.27
N ALA A 296 -26.13 28.48 -71.59
CA ALA A 296 -26.54 29.52 -72.52
C ALA A 296 -25.68 29.45 -73.77
N ILE A 297 -26.32 29.39 -74.94
CA ILE A 297 -25.71 29.29 -76.25
C ILE A 297 -25.89 30.65 -76.92
N LYS A 298 -24.78 31.35 -77.13
CA LYS A 298 -24.77 32.67 -77.77
C LYS A 298 -24.24 32.55 -79.20
N THR A 299 -25.00 33.07 -80.16
CA THR A 299 -24.64 32.98 -81.60
C THR A 299 -23.86 34.19 -82.12
N GLY A 300 -23.49 35.13 -81.24
CA GLY A 300 -22.67 36.30 -81.54
C GLY A 300 -23.38 37.46 -82.24
N SER A 301 -24.62 37.29 -82.71
CA SER A 301 -25.44 38.36 -83.32
C SER A 301 -26.47 38.90 -82.32
N GLY A 302 -26.47 40.22 -82.08
CA GLY A 302 -27.41 40.87 -81.15
C GLY A 302 -28.90 40.80 -81.55
N SER A 303 -29.20 40.41 -82.79
CA SER A 303 -30.56 40.21 -83.32
C SER A 303 -31.12 38.80 -83.12
N ASN A 304 -30.28 37.84 -82.72
CA ASN A 304 -30.69 36.46 -82.45
C ASN A 304 -30.84 36.25 -80.95
N GLN A 305 -31.75 35.36 -80.58
CA GLN A 305 -31.95 34.96 -79.19
C GLN A 305 -30.77 34.13 -78.65
N THR A 306 -30.48 34.29 -77.36
CA THR A 306 -29.71 33.31 -76.59
C THR A 306 -30.55 32.05 -76.38
N GLU A 307 -29.96 30.87 -76.57
CA GLU A 307 -30.65 29.58 -76.40
C GLU A 307 -30.15 28.88 -75.13
N GLY A 308 -31.05 28.30 -74.36
CA GLY A 308 -30.79 27.57 -73.12
C GLY A 308 -30.91 26.07 -73.34
N THR A 309 -29.96 25.30 -72.85
CA THR A 309 -30.01 23.82 -72.81
C THR A 309 -29.28 23.32 -71.58
N TRP A 310 -29.33 22.03 -71.27
CA TRP A 310 -28.75 21.50 -70.04
C TRP A 310 -27.70 20.42 -70.31
N VAL A 311 -26.86 20.14 -69.32
CA VAL A 311 -25.96 18.99 -69.29
C VAL A 311 -25.82 18.46 -67.85
N TRP A 312 -25.44 17.20 -67.71
CA TRP A 312 -24.91 16.69 -66.45
C TRP A 312 -23.40 16.95 -66.43
N ASP A 313 -22.97 17.90 -65.62
CA ASP A 313 -21.55 18.29 -65.54
C ASP A 313 -20.86 17.53 -64.40
N PRO A 314 -19.94 16.60 -64.69
CA PRO A 314 -19.20 15.85 -63.68
C PRO A 314 -18.09 16.66 -62.99
N ASP A 315 -17.54 17.70 -63.61
CA ASP A 315 -16.33 18.38 -63.10
C ASP A 315 -16.62 19.47 -62.07
N VAL A 316 -17.85 20.00 -62.03
CA VAL A 316 -18.25 20.94 -60.98
C VAL A 316 -18.40 20.27 -59.61
N MET A 317 -18.52 18.94 -59.56
CA MET A 317 -18.80 18.24 -58.31
C MET A 317 -17.58 17.49 -57.79
N LYS A 318 -16.90 18.09 -56.79
CA LYS A 318 -15.87 17.41 -56.01
C LYS A 318 -16.43 17.06 -54.64
N LEU A 319 -16.50 15.77 -54.37
CA LEU A 319 -16.88 15.22 -53.08
C LEU A 319 -15.64 14.91 -52.26
N TYR A 320 -15.65 15.30 -50.98
CA TYR A 320 -14.52 15.11 -50.08
C TYR A 320 -14.91 14.32 -48.85
N THR A 321 -13.99 13.48 -48.39
CA THR A 321 -14.07 12.80 -47.09
C THR A 321 -12.89 13.20 -46.24
N GLN A 322 -13.10 13.36 -44.94
CA GLN A 322 -12.05 13.48 -43.94
C GLN A 322 -12.37 12.58 -42.76
N ILE A 323 -11.38 11.88 -42.21
CA ILE A 323 -11.52 11.09 -40.99
C ILE A 323 -10.53 11.60 -39.94
N LYS A 324 -11.04 11.92 -38.76
CA LYS A 324 -10.25 12.21 -37.57
C LYS A 324 -10.38 11.06 -36.59
N TRP A 325 -9.27 10.38 -36.34
CA TRP A 325 -9.18 9.35 -35.33
C TRP A 325 -8.89 9.97 -33.97
N ILE A 326 -9.24 9.24 -32.93
CA ILE A 326 -8.83 9.53 -31.56
C ILE A 326 -7.36 9.17 -31.43
N HIS A 327 -6.57 10.13 -30.95
CA HIS A 327 -5.17 9.93 -30.60
C HIS A 327 -5.04 9.98 -29.09
N GLY A 328 -4.82 8.83 -28.46
CA GLY A 328 -4.74 8.70 -27.02
C GLY A 328 -4.07 7.41 -26.58
N THR A 329 -3.85 7.28 -25.29
CA THR A 329 -3.18 6.12 -24.69
C THR A 329 -3.82 5.76 -23.36
N GLU A 330 -3.69 4.51 -22.94
CA GLU A 330 -4.00 4.08 -21.59
C GLU A 330 -2.71 3.92 -20.80
N ILE A 331 -2.71 4.40 -19.56
CA ILE A 331 -1.65 4.12 -18.61
C ILE A 331 -2.13 3.11 -17.57
N GLN A 332 -1.17 2.34 -17.06
CA GLN A 332 -1.41 1.35 -16.02
C GLN A 332 -0.57 1.68 -14.80
N ILE A 333 -1.09 1.43 -13.60
CA ILE A 333 -0.32 1.47 -12.37
C ILE A 333 -0.26 0.06 -11.80
N SER A 334 0.94 -0.50 -11.74
CA SER A 334 1.22 -1.66 -10.90
C SER A 334 1.44 -1.16 -9.48
N LYS A 335 0.56 -1.62 -8.58
CA LYS A 335 0.54 -1.14 -7.20
C LYS A 335 0.89 -2.28 -6.25
N SER A 336 1.98 -2.11 -5.51
CA SER A 336 2.37 -3.02 -4.45
C SER A 336 2.59 -2.28 -3.14
N ASP A 337 2.86 -3.05 -2.10
CA ASP A 337 3.48 -2.56 -0.89
C ASP A 337 4.98 -2.85 -0.84
N ASN A 338 5.63 -2.39 0.23
CA ASN A 338 7.06 -2.56 0.47
C ASN A 338 7.49 -4.01 0.78
N PHE A 339 6.55 -4.96 0.82
CA PHE A 339 6.80 -6.40 0.91
C PHE A 339 6.51 -7.13 -0.41
N GLY A 340 6.09 -6.40 -1.45
CA GLY A 340 5.77 -6.93 -2.78
C GLY A 340 4.36 -7.50 -2.91
N GLU A 341 3.49 -7.34 -1.90
CA GLU A 341 2.08 -7.74 -2.01
C GLU A 341 1.31 -6.72 -2.84
N ASN A 342 0.42 -7.19 -3.72
CA ASN A 342 -0.41 -6.31 -4.55
C ASN A 342 -1.44 -5.56 -3.70
N VAL A 343 -1.61 -4.27 -3.96
CA VAL A 343 -2.57 -3.42 -3.23
C VAL A 343 -3.76 -3.11 -4.13
N ALA A 344 -4.88 -3.77 -3.89
CA ALA A 344 -6.09 -3.71 -4.72
C ALA A 344 -7.14 -2.69 -4.25
N ASN A 345 -6.99 -2.15 -3.05
CA ASN A 345 -7.93 -1.24 -2.40
C ASN A 345 -7.49 0.24 -2.38
N ALA A 346 -6.39 0.59 -3.05
CA ALA A 346 -5.97 1.98 -3.23
C ALA A 346 -6.94 2.74 -4.15
N GLY A 347 -7.17 4.02 -3.84
CA GLY A 347 -7.88 4.94 -4.73
C GLY A 347 -6.88 5.77 -5.54
N PHE A 348 -7.13 5.97 -6.84
CA PHE A 348 -6.33 6.88 -7.66
C PHE A 348 -7.23 7.89 -8.34
N GLU A 349 -7.01 9.17 -7.99
CA GLU A 349 -7.60 10.29 -8.70
C GLU A 349 -6.70 10.74 -9.83
N LEU A 350 -7.28 10.83 -11.02
CA LEU A 350 -6.65 11.41 -12.19
C LEU A 350 -7.14 12.84 -12.36
N LYS A 351 -6.19 13.77 -12.42
CA LYS A 351 -6.41 15.18 -12.71
C LYS A 351 -5.80 15.51 -14.06
N GLN A 352 -6.45 16.39 -14.82
CA GLN A 352 -5.93 16.93 -16.06
C GLN A 352 -5.57 18.40 -15.88
N TRP A 353 -4.52 18.85 -16.57
CA TRP A 353 -4.17 20.27 -16.59
C TRP A 353 -5.30 21.07 -17.26
N ASN A 354 -5.48 22.32 -16.83
CA ASN A 354 -6.34 23.27 -17.51
C ASN A 354 -5.56 24.57 -17.73
N LYS A 355 -5.23 24.85 -18.99
CA LYS A 355 -4.48 26.04 -19.40
C LYS A 355 -5.17 27.35 -19.01
N ASN A 356 -6.50 27.37 -18.95
CA ASN A 356 -7.26 28.60 -18.67
C ASN A 356 -7.20 28.98 -17.19
N SER A 357 -7.24 27.98 -16.28
CA SER A 357 -7.12 28.17 -14.83
C SER A 357 -5.67 28.04 -14.33
N ASN A 358 -4.77 27.50 -15.15
CA ASN A 358 -3.38 27.20 -14.81
C ASN A 358 -3.26 26.27 -13.58
N THR A 359 -4.18 25.29 -13.48
CA THR A 359 -4.22 24.29 -12.40
C THR A 359 -4.57 22.90 -12.92
N PHE A 360 -4.26 21.86 -12.14
CA PHE A 360 -4.79 20.51 -12.35
C PHE A 360 -6.21 20.40 -11.76
N GLU A 361 -7.15 19.94 -12.56
CA GLU A 361 -8.57 19.79 -12.21
C GLU A 361 -8.97 18.31 -12.27
N GLN A 362 -9.90 17.90 -11.42
CA GLN A 362 -10.38 16.52 -11.37
C GLN A 362 -10.93 16.08 -12.73
N PHE A 363 -10.47 14.93 -13.21
CA PHE A 363 -10.83 14.39 -14.52
C PHE A 363 -11.55 13.05 -14.40
N ALA A 364 -10.92 12.08 -13.75
CA ALA A 364 -11.44 10.72 -13.60
C ALA A 364 -10.84 10.02 -12.38
N SER A 365 -11.24 8.76 -12.15
CA SER A 365 -10.57 7.84 -11.24
C SER A 365 -10.13 6.61 -12.01
N LEU A 366 -9.01 6.00 -11.62
CA LEU A 366 -8.56 4.76 -12.25
C LEU A 366 -9.43 3.58 -11.80
N SER A 367 -9.62 2.60 -12.68
CA SER A 367 -10.31 1.35 -12.39
C SER A 367 -9.32 0.22 -12.11
N TYR A 368 -9.58 -0.59 -11.10
CA TYR A 368 -8.73 -1.76 -10.81
C TYR A 368 -9.11 -2.96 -11.68
N ASP A 369 -8.14 -3.49 -12.43
CA ASP A 369 -8.25 -4.73 -13.20
C ASP A 369 -7.69 -5.89 -12.38
N ALA A 370 -8.59 -6.68 -11.80
CA ALA A 370 -8.23 -7.82 -10.96
C ALA A 370 -7.53 -8.97 -11.71
N GLN A 371 -7.70 -9.09 -13.03
CA GLN A 371 -7.06 -10.15 -13.82
C GLN A 371 -5.57 -9.88 -14.01
N ASN A 372 -5.23 -8.62 -14.27
CA ASN A 372 -3.86 -8.17 -14.52
C ASN A 372 -3.20 -7.52 -13.29
N GLN A 373 -3.94 -7.35 -12.19
CA GLN A 373 -3.50 -6.75 -10.93
C GLN A 373 -2.97 -5.30 -11.07
N VAL A 374 -3.57 -4.53 -11.98
CA VAL A 374 -3.17 -3.14 -12.29
C VAL A 374 -4.35 -2.19 -12.24
N TYR A 375 -4.08 -0.91 -11.95
CA TYR A 375 -5.07 0.16 -12.11
C TYR A 375 -4.95 0.78 -13.50
N LYS A 376 -6.08 1.03 -14.15
CA LYS A 376 -6.18 1.52 -15.52
C LYS A 376 -6.80 2.91 -15.57
N SER A 377 -6.18 3.81 -16.33
CA SER A 377 -6.70 5.18 -16.50
C SER A 377 -7.90 5.29 -17.44
N GLY A 378 -8.16 4.27 -18.24
CA GLY A 378 -8.88 4.44 -19.50
C GLY A 378 -8.10 5.31 -20.48
N MET A 379 -8.75 5.70 -21.59
CA MET A 379 -8.09 6.44 -22.67
C MET A 379 -7.85 7.91 -22.31
N LEU A 380 -6.58 8.31 -22.34
CA LEU A 380 -6.11 9.68 -22.14
C LEU A 380 -5.79 10.33 -23.48
N GLN A 381 -6.26 11.56 -23.68
CA GLN A 381 -6.10 12.29 -24.93
C GLN A 381 -5.60 13.70 -24.66
N ARG A 382 -4.82 14.24 -25.61
CA ARG A 382 -4.48 15.66 -25.61
C ARG A 382 -5.62 16.49 -26.17
N THR A 383 -5.86 17.60 -25.50
CA THR A 383 -6.69 18.70 -25.97
C THR A 383 -5.89 20.00 -25.91
N ASP A 384 -6.39 21.05 -26.56
CA ASP A 384 -5.78 22.39 -26.47
C ASP A 384 -5.80 22.93 -25.03
N THR A 385 -6.78 22.51 -24.22
CA THR A 385 -6.94 22.94 -22.84
C THR A 385 -6.01 22.20 -21.88
N ASN A 386 -5.87 20.87 -22.03
CA ASN A 386 -5.02 20.08 -21.12
C ASN A 386 -3.56 20.01 -21.53
N GLU A 387 -3.22 20.39 -22.77
CA GLU A 387 -1.86 20.32 -23.31
C GLU A 387 -1.20 18.93 -23.19
N GLY A 388 -1.99 17.88 -22.99
CA GLY A 388 -1.52 16.51 -22.76
C GLY A 388 -0.93 16.25 -21.37
N LYS A 389 -1.12 17.16 -20.39
CA LYS A 389 -0.56 17.06 -19.04
C LYS A 389 -1.58 16.51 -18.05
N PHE A 390 -1.14 15.55 -17.25
CA PHE A 390 -1.95 14.84 -16.26
C PHE A 390 -1.21 14.69 -14.94
N ARG A 391 -1.98 14.49 -13.87
CA ARG A 391 -1.49 14.21 -12.53
C ARG A 391 -2.30 13.09 -11.90
N ILE A 392 -1.61 12.08 -11.39
CA ILE A 392 -2.19 11.04 -10.54
C ILE A 392 -1.95 11.42 -9.08
N GLU A 393 -2.98 11.31 -8.27
CA GLU A 393 -2.90 11.39 -6.81
C GLU A 393 -3.57 10.16 -6.19
N GLU A 394 -2.82 9.45 -5.37
CA GLU A 394 -3.34 8.34 -4.59
C GLU A 394 -4.13 8.83 -3.38
N THR A 395 -5.24 8.17 -3.09
CA THR A 395 -5.83 8.08 -1.76
C THR A 395 -5.29 6.83 -1.09
N VAL A 396 -4.44 7.04 -0.08
CA VAL A 396 -3.71 5.96 0.59
C VAL A 396 -4.70 5.04 1.31
N PRO A 397 -4.71 3.73 1.02
CA PRO A 397 -5.63 2.80 1.67
C PRO A 397 -5.27 2.57 3.15
N ASP A 398 -6.25 2.16 3.96
CA ASP A 398 -6.05 1.83 5.37
C ASP A 398 -4.92 0.81 5.58
N GLY A 399 -4.13 0.99 6.63
CA GLY A 399 -2.99 0.13 6.96
C GLY A 399 -1.67 0.48 6.26
N TYR A 400 -1.66 1.53 5.42
CA TYR A 400 -0.47 2.06 4.75
C TYR A 400 -0.18 3.50 5.14
N SER A 401 1.08 3.93 5.09
CA SER A 401 1.47 5.28 5.52
C SER A 401 1.25 6.35 4.45
N GLU A 402 0.70 7.49 4.85
CA GLU A 402 0.59 8.73 4.07
C GLU A 402 1.92 9.24 3.54
N SER A 403 3.02 8.99 4.26
CA SER A 403 4.36 9.39 3.80
C SER A 403 4.76 8.71 2.49
N SER A 404 4.12 7.58 2.18
CA SER A 404 4.34 6.79 0.96
C SER A 404 3.30 7.03 -0.13
N ARG A 405 2.47 8.08 -0.01
CA ARG A 405 1.44 8.42 -1.00
C ARG A 405 2.05 8.61 -2.38
N TYR A 406 1.49 7.93 -3.37
CA TYR A 406 1.90 8.07 -4.75
C TYR A 406 1.30 9.33 -5.40
N ILE A 407 2.16 10.24 -5.86
CA ILE A 407 1.78 11.40 -6.67
C ILE A 407 2.72 11.47 -7.87
N LYS A 408 2.15 11.55 -9.08
CA LYS A 408 2.93 11.63 -10.32
C LYS A 408 2.30 12.58 -11.32
N GLU A 409 3.05 13.59 -11.72
CA GLU A 409 2.74 14.42 -12.89
C GLU A 409 3.45 13.85 -14.12
N PHE A 410 2.75 13.82 -15.25
CA PHE A 410 3.27 13.31 -16.52
C PHE A 410 2.62 14.01 -17.72
N SER A 411 3.28 13.95 -18.86
CA SER A 411 2.80 14.48 -20.13
C SER A 411 2.78 13.36 -21.16
N LEU A 412 1.73 13.30 -21.97
CA LEU A 412 1.59 12.27 -23.01
C LEU A 412 2.71 12.32 -24.07
N TYR A 413 3.39 13.48 -24.19
CA TYR A 413 4.38 13.80 -25.23
C TYR A 413 5.83 13.71 -24.76
N ASP A 414 6.03 13.48 -23.46
CA ASP A 414 7.38 13.35 -22.94
C ASP A 414 7.89 11.94 -23.26
N ALA A 415 9.09 11.86 -23.85
CA ALA A 415 9.73 10.59 -24.13
C ALA A 415 10.22 9.99 -22.80
N GLU A 416 9.59 8.90 -22.37
CA GLU A 416 9.99 8.16 -21.17
C GLU A 416 10.97 7.05 -21.55
N GLU A 417 12.05 6.92 -20.78
CA GLU A 417 12.99 5.81 -20.92
C GLU A 417 12.29 4.49 -20.58
N ARG A 418 12.33 3.53 -21.51
CA ARG A 418 11.70 2.21 -21.37
C ARG A 418 12.72 1.12 -21.10
N LYS A 419 13.90 1.22 -21.72
CA LYS A 419 14.99 0.26 -21.56
C LYS A 419 16.34 0.97 -21.67
N VAL A 420 17.20 0.74 -20.68
CA VAL A 420 18.56 1.29 -20.62
C VAL A 420 19.53 0.17 -20.28
N PHE A 421 20.63 0.09 -21.01
CA PHE A 421 21.71 -0.86 -20.73
C PHE A 421 23.03 -0.37 -21.33
N ASN A 422 24.13 -0.91 -20.81
CA ASN A 422 25.46 -0.64 -21.35
C ASN A 422 25.83 -1.69 -22.40
N ALA A 423 26.57 -1.25 -23.41
CA ALA A 423 27.14 -2.08 -24.47
C ALA A 423 28.56 -1.60 -24.82
N GLN A 424 29.17 -2.15 -25.87
CA GLN A 424 30.52 -1.75 -26.29
C GLN A 424 30.62 -1.45 -27.79
N MET A 425 31.34 -0.37 -28.12
CA MET A 425 31.76 -0.04 -29.49
C MET A 425 33.23 0.35 -29.46
N GLU A 426 34.05 -0.21 -30.36
CA GLU A 426 35.51 -0.02 -30.38
C GLU A 426 36.21 -0.25 -29.02
N GLY A 427 35.69 -1.19 -28.21
CA GLY A 427 36.23 -1.49 -26.88
C GLY A 427 35.92 -0.44 -25.80
N GLN A 428 35.15 0.60 -26.12
CA GLN A 428 34.64 1.59 -25.17
C GLN A 428 33.19 1.29 -24.80
N GLU A 429 32.84 1.52 -23.53
CA GLU A 429 31.45 1.38 -23.07
C GLU A 429 30.57 2.49 -23.63
N VAL A 430 29.40 2.11 -24.14
CA VAL A 430 28.35 3.00 -24.62
C VAL A 430 27.05 2.72 -23.87
N THR A 431 26.23 3.74 -23.63
CA THR A 431 24.90 3.58 -23.04
C THR A 431 23.85 3.58 -24.15
N VAL A 432 23.02 2.56 -24.17
CA VAL A 432 21.92 2.41 -25.12
C VAL A 432 20.62 2.68 -24.40
N LYS A 433 19.77 3.54 -24.97
CA LYS A 433 18.43 3.83 -24.46
C LYS A 433 17.39 3.64 -25.53
N PHE A 434 16.29 2.99 -25.15
CA PHE A 434 15.04 3.00 -25.89
C PHE A 434 14.01 3.77 -25.09
N SER A 435 13.46 4.81 -25.69
CA SER A 435 12.43 5.66 -25.08
C SER A 435 11.20 5.70 -25.97
N SER A 436 10.02 5.87 -25.38
CA SER A 436 8.79 6.09 -26.14
C SER A 436 7.92 7.13 -25.47
N MET A 437 7.18 7.88 -26.28
CA MET A 437 6.15 8.77 -25.74
C MET A 437 4.98 7.93 -25.21
N LEU A 438 4.29 8.42 -24.18
CA LEU A 438 3.11 7.73 -23.67
C LEU A 438 2.00 7.64 -24.74
N MET A 439 1.81 8.70 -25.56
CA MET A 439 0.77 8.73 -26.59
C MET A 439 1.01 7.75 -27.75
N ASP A 440 2.26 7.39 -28.00
CA ASP A 440 2.68 6.63 -29.19
C ASP A 440 3.78 5.66 -28.76
N ARG A 441 3.35 4.65 -27.99
CA ARG A 441 4.23 3.66 -27.40
C ARG A 441 4.98 2.82 -28.44
N HIS A 442 4.52 2.83 -29.69
CA HIS A 442 5.07 2.11 -30.83
C HIS A 442 6.13 2.93 -31.58
N ASN A 443 6.23 4.24 -31.34
CA ASN A 443 7.32 5.06 -31.85
C ASN A 443 8.45 5.13 -30.83
N ILE A 444 9.56 4.47 -31.16
CA ILE A 444 10.69 4.27 -30.25
C ILE A 444 11.85 5.16 -30.66
N LEU A 445 12.33 5.98 -29.73
CA LEU A 445 13.59 6.70 -29.84
C LEU A 445 14.72 5.77 -29.45
N PHE A 446 15.57 5.47 -30.42
CA PHE A 446 16.85 4.81 -30.22
C PHE A 446 17.88 5.89 -29.91
N GLU A 447 18.59 5.74 -28.79
CA GLU A 447 19.74 6.57 -28.43
C GLU A 447 20.93 5.69 -28.09
N VAL A 448 22.10 6.07 -28.60
CA VAL A 448 23.39 5.53 -28.16
C VAL A 448 24.28 6.70 -27.77
N SER A 449 24.70 6.71 -26.50
CA SER A 449 25.51 7.75 -25.88
C SER A 449 26.89 7.21 -25.49
N GLY A 450 27.92 8.05 -25.54
CA GLY A 450 29.32 7.65 -25.31
C GLY A 450 29.99 7.03 -26.54
N VAL A 451 29.41 7.19 -27.74
CA VAL A 451 29.92 6.62 -28.99
C VAL A 451 31.32 7.17 -29.31
N PRO A 452 32.35 6.32 -29.51
CA PRO A 452 33.72 6.77 -29.81
C PRO A 452 33.82 7.57 -31.11
N GLU A 453 34.76 8.51 -31.19
CA GLU A 453 35.00 9.33 -32.40
C GLU A 453 35.35 8.51 -33.64
N ALA A 454 35.94 7.31 -33.46
CA ALA A 454 36.27 6.42 -34.57
C ALA A 454 35.04 5.82 -35.26
N VAL A 455 33.87 5.86 -34.62
CA VAL A 455 32.60 5.35 -35.16
C VAL A 455 32.00 6.39 -36.10
N THR A 456 31.75 5.98 -37.35
CA THR A 456 31.25 6.85 -38.42
C THR A 456 29.78 6.65 -38.74
N LEU A 457 29.19 5.53 -38.29
CA LEU A 457 27.78 5.18 -38.53
C LEU A 457 27.34 4.15 -37.49
N VAL A 458 26.09 4.26 -37.03
CA VAL A 458 25.45 3.26 -36.18
C VAL A 458 24.13 2.84 -36.83
N LYS A 459 23.82 1.54 -36.84
CA LYS A 459 22.62 0.97 -37.46
C LYS A 459 21.93 -0.05 -36.56
N PHE A 460 20.61 -0.05 -36.58
CA PHE A 460 19.75 -1.03 -35.94
C PHE A 460 18.82 -1.72 -36.96
N PRO A 461 19.22 -2.85 -37.55
CA PRO A 461 18.24 -3.77 -38.13
C PRO A 461 17.32 -4.29 -37.04
N THR A 462 16.01 -4.13 -37.27
CA THR A 462 14.97 -4.62 -36.37
C THR A 462 13.89 -5.33 -37.16
N TRP A 463 13.31 -6.38 -36.58
CA TRP A 463 12.24 -7.20 -37.17
C TRP A 463 11.35 -7.75 -36.07
N SER A 464 10.08 -8.00 -36.36
CA SER A 464 9.16 -8.54 -35.36
C SER A 464 9.40 -10.04 -35.17
N VAL A 465 9.07 -10.58 -33.99
CA VAL A 465 9.06 -12.03 -33.78
C VAL A 465 8.04 -12.71 -34.71
N ALA A 466 6.91 -12.06 -34.97
CA ALA A 466 5.82 -12.62 -35.78
C ALA A 466 6.18 -12.74 -37.27
N GLY A 467 6.81 -11.71 -37.84
CA GLY A 467 7.26 -11.66 -39.23
C GLY A 467 8.62 -12.32 -39.48
N GLY A 468 9.41 -12.59 -38.44
CA GLY A 468 10.77 -13.10 -38.60
C GLY A 468 11.64 -12.11 -39.40
N GLN A 469 12.74 -12.56 -40.01
CA GLN A 469 13.61 -11.63 -40.76
C GLN A 469 12.98 -11.11 -42.07
N ASP A 470 11.80 -11.58 -42.47
CA ASP A 470 11.14 -11.14 -43.70
C ASP A 470 10.58 -9.71 -43.59
N ASP A 471 10.37 -9.19 -42.38
CA ASP A 471 9.91 -7.81 -42.13
C ASP A 471 11.05 -6.86 -41.68
N ILE A 472 12.31 -7.27 -41.85
CA ILE A 472 13.47 -6.52 -41.39
C ILE A 472 13.51 -5.10 -41.95
N GLN A 473 13.70 -4.14 -41.05
CA GLN A 473 13.91 -2.74 -41.39
C GLN A 473 15.20 -2.23 -40.76
N TRP A 474 16.03 -1.57 -41.55
CA TRP A 474 17.26 -0.94 -41.07
C TRP A 474 17.00 0.48 -40.62
N LEU A 475 17.36 0.78 -39.37
CA LEU A 475 17.39 2.14 -38.83
C LEU A 475 18.84 2.63 -38.80
N GLU A 476 19.12 3.79 -39.37
CA GLU A 476 20.42 4.45 -39.21
C GLU A 476 20.26 5.62 -38.24
N LEU A 477 21.12 5.72 -37.22
CA LEU A 477 21.07 6.87 -36.32
C LEU A 477 21.80 8.06 -36.93
N SER A 478 21.31 9.24 -36.60
CA SER A 478 22.00 10.49 -36.86
C SER A 478 22.81 10.90 -35.64
N LYS A 479 24.03 11.40 -35.86
CA LYS A 479 24.81 12.04 -34.79
C LYS A 479 24.09 13.32 -34.38
N ASP A 480 23.56 13.32 -33.16
CA ASP A 480 22.80 14.44 -32.60
C ASP A 480 23.73 15.45 -31.93
N SER A 481 24.72 14.95 -31.18
CA SER A 481 25.82 15.73 -30.60
C SER A 481 27.06 14.85 -30.41
N ASP A 482 28.15 15.39 -29.86
CA ASP A 482 29.38 14.62 -29.67
C ASP A 482 29.16 13.40 -28.76
N GLY A 483 29.42 12.21 -29.32
CA GLY A 483 29.20 10.93 -28.65
C GLY A 483 27.74 10.48 -28.52
N VAL A 484 26.75 11.25 -29.01
CA VAL A 484 25.32 10.92 -28.89
C VAL A 484 24.68 10.78 -30.26
N TRP A 485 24.08 9.62 -30.51
CA TRP A 485 23.44 9.25 -31.77
C TRP A 485 21.99 8.87 -31.51
N ARG A 486 21.07 9.39 -32.33
CA ARG A 486 19.61 9.22 -32.14
C ARG A 486 18.87 8.94 -33.45
N ALA A 487 17.79 8.16 -33.37
CA ALA A 487 16.77 8.06 -34.42
C ALA A 487 15.45 7.51 -33.87
N TRP A 488 14.33 7.98 -34.44
CA TRP A 488 13.00 7.45 -34.16
C TRP A 488 12.65 6.31 -35.11
N LYS A 489 11.93 5.31 -34.61
CA LYS A 489 11.43 4.18 -35.39
C LYS A 489 10.04 3.76 -34.97
N GLN A 490 9.15 3.63 -35.94
CA GLN A 490 7.84 3.00 -35.74
C GLN A 490 7.97 1.47 -35.67
N MET A 491 7.36 0.87 -34.66
CA MET A 491 7.23 -0.56 -34.43
C MET A 491 5.74 -0.89 -34.25
N PRO A 492 4.95 -1.02 -35.33
CA PRO A 492 3.48 -0.97 -35.26
C PRO A 492 2.81 -2.21 -34.65
N GLU A 493 3.45 -3.37 -34.69
CA GLU A 493 2.90 -4.61 -34.13
C GLU A 493 3.05 -4.64 -32.60
N ASP A 494 2.00 -5.08 -31.92
CA ASP A 494 2.05 -5.46 -30.52
C ASP A 494 2.79 -6.79 -30.39
N GLY A 495 4.04 -6.76 -29.91
CA GLY A 495 4.86 -7.96 -29.78
C GLY A 495 6.33 -7.66 -29.59
N GLU A 496 7.11 -8.71 -29.35
CA GLU A 496 8.56 -8.60 -29.20
C GLU A 496 9.22 -8.37 -30.56
N TYR A 497 10.20 -7.46 -30.60
CA TYR A 497 11.06 -7.19 -31.74
C TYR A 497 12.48 -7.61 -31.42
N TYR A 498 13.14 -8.25 -32.38
CA TYR A 498 14.59 -8.44 -32.32
C TYR A 498 15.29 -7.21 -32.85
N ILE A 499 16.35 -6.81 -32.15
CA ILE A 499 17.14 -5.61 -32.43
C ILE A 499 18.60 -6.00 -32.40
N HIS A 500 19.29 -5.86 -33.52
CA HIS A 500 20.75 -5.97 -33.57
C HIS A 500 21.35 -4.58 -33.74
N ALA A 501 22.55 -4.36 -33.20
CA ALA A 501 23.28 -3.12 -33.35
C ALA A 501 24.57 -3.34 -34.13
N TYR A 502 24.73 -2.59 -35.22
CA TYR A 502 25.93 -2.56 -36.04
C TYR A 502 26.52 -1.17 -36.06
N TYR A 503 27.82 -1.08 -36.28
CA TYR A 503 28.49 0.19 -36.47
C TYR A 503 29.63 0.11 -37.49
N ASN A 504 29.97 1.24 -38.09
CA ASN A 504 31.09 1.38 -38.99
C ASN A 504 32.17 2.27 -38.35
N THR A 505 33.41 2.07 -38.80
CA THR A 505 34.53 2.98 -38.57
C THR A 505 35.08 3.44 -39.92
N ALA A 506 36.09 4.30 -39.92
CA ALA A 506 36.79 4.68 -41.15
C ALA A 506 37.46 3.49 -41.88
N SER A 507 37.72 2.36 -41.19
CA SER A 507 38.48 1.23 -41.74
C SER A 507 37.68 -0.07 -41.88
N GLN A 508 36.53 -0.19 -41.21
CA GLN A 508 35.73 -1.42 -41.15
C GLN A 508 34.23 -1.10 -41.17
N GLU A 509 33.45 -1.87 -41.92
CA GLU A 509 31.99 -1.74 -42.01
C GLU A 509 31.28 -2.91 -41.31
N ASN A 510 30.05 -2.65 -40.85
CA ASN A 510 29.12 -3.61 -40.27
C ASN A 510 29.70 -4.44 -39.11
N LYS A 511 30.44 -3.79 -38.21
CA LYS A 511 30.87 -4.43 -36.96
C LYS A 511 29.66 -4.62 -36.05
N VAL A 512 29.46 -5.84 -35.56
CA VAL A 512 28.41 -6.14 -34.58
C VAL A 512 28.81 -5.58 -33.22
N SER A 513 27.90 -4.87 -32.56
CA SER A 513 28.09 -4.38 -31.19
C SER A 513 27.33 -5.25 -30.19
N PHE A 514 26.01 -5.34 -30.31
CA PHE A 514 25.17 -6.13 -29.41
C PHE A 514 23.87 -6.58 -30.09
N THR A 515 23.16 -7.49 -29.43
CA THR A 515 21.81 -7.92 -29.81
C THR A 515 20.90 -7.80 -28.59
N THR A 516 19.65 -7.41 -28.79
CA THR A 516 18.65 -7.27 -27.73
C THR A 516 17.27 -7.47 -28.32
N SER A 517 16.26 -7.52 -27.47
CA SER A 517 14.86 -7.45 -27.89
C SER A 517 14.13 -6.29 -27.21
N TYR A 518 13.00 -5.88 -27.77
CA TYR A 518 12.16 -4.84 -27.20
C TYR A 518 10.70 -5.12 -27.52
N THR A 519 9.83 -4.98 -26.54
CA THR A 519 8.38 -5.10 -26.70
C THR A 519 7.75 -3.74 -26.44
N PRO A 520 7.01 -3.15 -27.40
CA PRO A 520 6.20 -1.95 -27.18
C PRO A 520 5.03 -2.22 -26.21
N GLU A 521 5.31 -2.30 -24.91
CA GLU A 521 4.30 -2.57 -23.88
C GLU A 521 3.53 -1.32 -23.45
N ALA A 522 2.38 -1.52 -22.79
CA ALA A 522 1.66 -0.41 -22.18
C ALA A 522 2.55 0.21 -21.09
N PRO A 523 2.53 1.54 -20.95
CA PRO A 523 3.28 2.19 -19.89
C PRO A 523 2.71 1.78 -18.52
N VAL A 524 3.43 0.91 -17.82
CA VAL A 524 3.14 0.52 -16.44
C VAL A 524 4.00 1.39 -15.52
N MET A 525 3.33 2.23 -14.75
CA MET A 525 3.94 2.98 -13.65
C MET A 525 3.93 2.11 -12.40
N ASN A 526 5.02 2.15 -11.62
CA ASN A 526 5.11 1.42 -10.36
C ASN A 526 4.85 2.37 -9.20
N ALA A 527 3.94 1.97 -8.32
CA ALA A 527 3.63 2.67 -7.09
C ALA A 527 3.78 1.71 -5.90
N VAL A 528 4.40 2.18 -4.82
CA VAL A 528 4.68 1.38 -3.63
C VAL A 528 4.19 2.15 -2.42
N ASN A 529 3.35 1.53 -1.57
CA ASN A 529 3.09 2.08 -0.25
C ASN A 529 3.87 1.31 0.81
N ASN A 530 4.25 1.99 1.87
CA ASN A 530 4.81 1.36 3.06
C ASN A 530 3.66 0.95 3.97
N ARG A 531 3.63 -0.32 4.40
CA ARG A 531 2.74 -0.74 5.48
C ARG A 531 3.06 0.06 6.75
N ILE A 532 2.04 0.41 7.51
CA ILE A 532 2.25 0.94 8.86
C ILE A 532 2.75 -0.21 9.72
N MET A 533 3.90 0.00 10.35
CA MET A 533 4.53 -1.01 11.20
C MET A 533 4.33 -0.68 12.67
N GLY A 534 4.59 -1.68 13.50
CA GLY A 534 4.46 -1.65 14.93
C GLY A 534 5.83 -1.69 15.61
N LYS A 535 5.89 -1.04 16.77
CA LYS A 535 6.99 -1.07 17.72
C LYS A 535 6.44 -1.38 19.10
N VAL A 536 7.11 -2.25 19.82
CA VAL A 536 6.89 -2.42 21.27
C VAL A 536 8.16 -2.08 22.01
N SER A 537 8.03 -1.30 23.08
CA SER A 537 9.08 -1.05 24.05
C SER A 537 8.68 -1.58 25.43
N VAL A 538 9.65 -2.05 26.17
CA VAL A 538 9.51 -2.62 27.50
C VAL A 538 10.41 -1.86 28.45
N VAL A 539 9.84 -1.41 29.56
CA VAL A 539 10.56 -0.77 30.67
C VAL A 539 10.44 -1.66 31.89
N LYS A 540 11.55 -2.31 32.25
CA LYS A 540 11.64 -3.32 33.29
C LYS A 540 12.18 -2.76 34.59
N SER A 541 11.47 -3.04 35.67
CA SER A 541 11.87 -2.66 37.02
C SER A 541 11.69 -3.77 38.05
N ASP A 542 12.32 -3.57 39.18
CA ASP A 542 12.10 -4.29 40.42
C ASP A 542 10.78 -3.85 41.06
N GLU A 543 9.92 -4.81 41.41
CA GLU A 543 8.58 -4.54 41.97
C GLU A 543 8.62 -3.76 43.29
N GLU A 544 9.68 -3.94 44.09
CA GLU A 544 9.76 -3.41 45.45
C GLU A 544 10.50 -2.08 45.52
N THR A 545 11.58 -1.95 44.75
CA THR A 545 12.50 -0.82 44.81
C THR A 545 12.34 0.13 43.63
N GLY A 546 11.65 -0.29 42.56
CA GLY A 546 11.53 0.46 41.31
C GLY A 546 12.83 0.56 40.50
N LYS A 547 13.93 -0.07 40.97
CA LYS A 547 15.21 -0.08 40.28
C LYS A 547 15.06 -0.74 38.90
N LYS A 548 15.67 -0.15 37.88
CA LYS A 548 15.63 -0.72 36.51
C LYS A 548 16.46 -2.00 36.39
N LEU A 549 15.97 -2.95 35.59
CA LEU A 549 16.53 -4.30 35.49
C LEU A 549 16.88 -4.71 34.06
N GLY A 550 18.17 -4.93 33.82
CA GLY A 550 18.68 -5.48 32.58
C GLY A 550 18.78 -7.00 32.55
N GLY A 551 18.76 -7.55 31.34
CA GLY A 551 18.95 -8.98 31.07
C GLY A 551 17.66 -9.81 31.06
N ALA A 552 16.48 -9.19 31.20
CA ALA A 552 15.21 -9.86 30.98
C ALA A 552 15.03 -10.15 29.48
N VAL A 553 14.62 -11.36 29.12
CA VAL A 553 14.36 -11.76 27.72
C VAL A 553 12.89 -12.06 27.54
N TYR A 554 12.31 -11.45 26.52
CA TYR A 554 10.90 -11.58 26.17
C TYR A 554 10.71 -12.17 24.79
N ASN A 555 9.72 -13.05 24.67
CA ASN A 555 9.13 -13.44 23.40
C ASN A 555 7.87 -12.62 23.14
N ILE A 556 7.72 -12.14 21.91
CA ILE A 556 6.50 -11.50 21.42
C ILE A 556 5.82 -12.50 20.50
N THR A 557 4.66 -13.00 20.90
CA THR A 557 3.89 -14.00 20.14
C THR A 557 2.57 -13.41 19.65
N ALA A 558 2.14 -13.83 18.46
CA ALA A 558 0.85 -13.41 17.92
C ALA A 558 -0.30 -14.02 18.73
N LYS A 559 -1.18 -13.19 19.31
CA LYS A 559 -2.36 -13.67 20.04
C LYS A 559 -3.42 -14.26 19.11
N ASN A 560 -3.61 -13.60 17.96
CA ASN A 560 -4.52 -13.97 16.89
C ASN A 560 -3.74 -13.99 15.56
N ASP A 561 -4.34 -14.51 14.48
CA ASP A 561 -3.77 -14.38 13.14
C ASP A 561 -3.52 -12.90 12.82
N ILE A 562 -2.27 -12.58 12.50
CA ILE A 562 -1.83 -11.24 12.09
C ILE A 562 -1.97 -11.17 10.57
N LEU A 563 -2.77 -10.22 10.09
CA LEU A 563 -3.08 -10.07 8.67
C LEU A 563 -2.34 -8.87 8.09
N SER A 564 -1.98 -8.95 6.81
CA SER A 564 -1.66 -7.77 6.02
C SER A 564 -2.91 -6.90 5.84
N PRO A 565 -2.76 -5.62 5.44
CA PRO A 565 -3.93 -4.80 5.09
C PRO A 565 -4.78 -5.40 3.96
N GLN A 566 -4.24 -6.33 3.15
CA GLN A 566 -4.98 -7.04 2.11
C GLN A 566 -5.61 -8.37 2.58
N GLY A 567 -5.44 -8.73 3.86
CA GLY A 567 -6.02 -9.93 4.45
C GLY A 567 -5.16 -11.19 4.34
N THR A 568 -3.93 -11.10 3.83
CA THR A 568 -3.00 -12.23 3.81
C THR A 568 -2.49 -12.51 5.22
N VAL A 569 -2.48 -13.77 5.64
CA VAL A 569 -1.96 -14.14 6.97
C VAL A 569 -0.44 -14.05 6.97
N ILE A 570 0.10 -13.20 7.83
CA ILE A 570 1.54 -12.98 8.01
C ILE A 570 2.08 -13.89 9.12
N ASN A 571 1.38 -13.92 10.26
CA ASN A 571 1.68 -14.80 11.39
C ASN A 571 0.38 -15.47 11.84
N LYS A 572 0.45 -16.76 12.13
CA LYS A 572 -0.65 -17.50 12.76
C LYS A 572 -0.68 -17.24 14.26
N ALA A 573 -1.85 -17.40 14.88
CA ALA A 573 -1.96 -17.37 16.34
C ALA A 573 -0.96 -18.35 16.98
N GLY A 574 -0.17 -17.85 17.93
CA GLY A 574 0.91 -18.59 18.59
C GLY A 574 2.29 -18.45 17.95
N ASP A 575 2.41 -17.88 16.74
CA ASP A 575 3.70 -17.69 16.09
C ASP A 575 4.56 -16.67 16.83
N LEU A 576 5.86 -16.94 16.93
CA LEU A 576 6.85 -16.01 17.45
C LEU A 576 7.11 -14.89 16.42
N ALA A 577 6.71 -13.67 16.75
CA ALA A 577 6.95 -12.48 15.92
C ALA A 577 8.35 -11.90 16.13
N GLY A 578 8.92 -12.09 17.33
CA GLY A 578 10.30 -11.72 17.61
C GLY A 578 10.62 -11.79 19.10
N THR A 579 11.82 -11.37 19.46
CA THR A 579 12.32 -11.37 20.84
C THR A 579 12.98 -10.04 21.15
N LEU A 580 12.88 -9.57 22.39
CA LEU A 580 13.67 -8.43 22.87
C LEU A 580 14.35 -8.77 24.20
N THR A 581 15.42 -8.04 24.50
CA THR A 581 16.16 -8.16 25.77
C THR A 581 16.34 -6.78 26.36
N THR A 582 16.16 -6.64 27.67
CA THR A 582 16.34 -5.35 28.35
C THR A 582 17.82 -5.04 28.58
N ASP A 583 18.19 -3.79 28.33
CA ASP A 583 19.52 -3.26 28.59
C ASP A 583 19.74 -2.96 30.08
N GLU A 584 20.92 -2.45 30.46
CA GLU A 584 21.24 -2.12 31.85
C GLU A 584 20.32 -1.06 32.49
N ASN A 585 19.64 -0.25 31.67
CA ASN A 585 18.64 0.74 32.11
C ASN A 585 17.23 0.15 32.17
N GLY A 586 17.09 -1.16 31.99
CA GLY A 586 15.84 -1.90 31.95
C GLY A 586 14.99 -1.61 30.71
N TYR A 587 15.56 -1.03 29.65
CA TYR A 587 14.84 -0.73 28.42
C TYR A 587 15.11 -1.79 27.35
N GLY A 588 14.07 -2.27 26.68
CA GLY A 588 14.20 -3.11 25.49
C GLY A 588 13.16 -2.74 24.45
N GLU A 589 13.47 -2.91 23.16
CA GLU A 589 12.53 -2.62 22.08
C GLU A 589 12.60 -3.63 20.95
N LEU A 590 11.47 -3.79 20.26
CA LEU A 590 11.36 -4.56 19.02
C LEU A 590 10.57 -3.73 17.99
N ASN A 591 11.19 -3.49 16.84
CA ASN A 591 10.62 -2.78 15.71
C ASN A 591 10.21 -3.77 14.59
N GLY A 592 9.38 -3.30 13.65
CA GLY A 592 9.03 -4.09 12.45
C GLY A 592 7.95 -5.15 12.69
N LEU A 593 7.16 -5.00 13.75
CA LEU A 593 5.97 -5.82 13.97
C LEU A 593 4.86 -5.40 13.01
N HIS A 594 4.03 -6.32 12.55
CA HIS A 594 2.81 -5.96 11.82
C HIS A 594 1.73 -5.49 12.81
N LEU A 595 0.69 -4.81 12.32
CA LEU A 595 -0.43 -4.40 13.18
C LEU A 595 -1.24 -5.63 13.62
N GLY A 596 -1.63 -5.66 14.89
CA GLY A 596 -2.39 -6.78 15.46
C GLY A 596 -2.18 -6.94 16.96
N GLN A 597 -2.68 -8.07 17.48
CA GLN A 597 -2.68 -8.38 18.90
C GLN A 597 -1.57 -9.37 19.25
N TYR A 598 -0.84 -9.05 20.31
CA TYR A 598 0.36 -9.78 20.72
C TYR A 598 0.33 -10.11 22.22
N ILE A 599 1.10 -11.14 22.58
CA ILE A 599 1.42 -11.51 23.96
C ILE A 599 2.91 -11.33 24.17
N LEU A 600 3.28 -10.56 25.18
CA LEU A 600 4.62 -10.43 25.70
C LEU A 600 4.80 -11.46 26.82
N SER A 601 5.67 -12.45 26.60
CA SER A 601 5.99 -13.50 27.57
C SER A 601 7.44 -13.40 27.99
N GLU A 602 7.69 -13.25 29.29
CA GLU A 602 9.04 -13.30 29.82
C GLU A 602 9.52 -14.75 29.84
N VAL A 603 10.56 -15.06 29.07
CA VAL A 603 11.11 -16.42 28.98
C VAL A 603 12.39 -16.57 29.80
N LYS A 604 12.97 -15.45 30.20
CA LYS A 604 14.10 -15.39 31.12
C LYS A 604 14.01 -14.11 31.95
N PRO A 605 13.71 -14.18 33.25
CA PRO A 605 13.78 -13.03 34.13
C PRO A 605 15.23 -12.59 34.35
N PRO A 606 15.47 -11.36 34.83
CA PRO A 606 16.79 -10.95 35.33
C PRO A 606 17.28 -11.87 36.45
N ASP A 607 18.59 -12.05 36.56
CA ASP A 607 19.22 -12.82 37.65
C ASP A 607 18.71 -12.35 39.03
N GLY A 608 18.16 -13.27 39.81
CA GLY A 608 17.65 -12.98 41.15
C GLY A 608 16.16 -12.67 41.24
N TYR A 609 15.41 -12.85 40.16
CA TYR A 609 13.98 -12.53 40.07
C TYR A 609 13.13 -13.71 39.56
N HIS A 610 11.85 -13.67 39.92
CA HIS A 610 10.84 -14.59 39.41
C HIS A 610 10.32 -14.10 38.07
N THR A 611 10.02 -15.04 37.16
CA THR A 611 9.37 -14.73 35.89
C THR A 611 8.03 -14.02 36.09
N GLY A 612 7.87 -12.91 35.37
CA GLY A 612 6.63 -12.12 35.32
C GLY A 612 5.48 -12.83 34.60
N LYS A 613 4.28 -12.24 34.70
CA LYS A 613 3.10 -12.72 33.98
C LYS A 613 3.11 -12.25 32.53
N ASP A 614 2.48 -13.04 31.67
CA ASP A 614 2.20 -12.66 30.28
C ASP A 614 1.36 -11.38 30.21
N ILE A 615 1.69 -10.51 29.26
CA ILE A 615 0.99 -9.23 29.03
C ILE A 615 0.48 -9.18 27.59
N GLU A 616 -0.80 -8.93 27.44
CA GLU A 616 -1.41 -8.72 26.14
C GLU A 616 -1.33 -7.25 25.74
N PHE A 617 -0.98 -6.99 24.48
CA PHE A 617 -0.97 -5.64 23.92
C PHE A 617 -1.44 -5.65 22.46
N ASN A 618 -1.81 -4.47 21.96
CA ASN A 618 -2.36 -4.30 20.62
C ASN A 618 -1.64 -3.17 19.89
N LEU A 619 -1.32 -3.40 18.62
CA LEU A 619 -0.76 -2.40 17.71
C LEU A 619 -1.79 -2.10 16.63
N THR A 620 -2.41 -0.92 16.71
CA THR A 620 -3.43 -0.46 15.77
C THR A 620 -3.14 0.97 15.33
N ALA A 621 -3.30 1.24 14.05
CA ALA A 621 -3.24 2.60 13.51
C ALA A 621 -4.64 3.24 13.57
N GLU A 622 -4.74 4.47 14.08
CA GLU A 622 -5.99 5.25 14.05
C GLU A 622 -6.28 5.85 12.68
N ASN A 623 -5.21 6.17 11.94
CA ASN A 623 -5.23 6.73 10.59
C ASN A 623 -3.88 6.49 9.92
N ASN A 624 -3.76 6.92 8.66
CA ASN A 624 -2.58 6.70 7.82
C ASN A 624 -1.39 7.64 8.11
N SER A 625 -1.48 8.56 9.08
CA SER A 625 -0.43 9.58 9.30
C SER A 625 0.85 9.03 9.92
N ALA A 626 0.80 7.87 10.58
CA ALA A 626 1.93 7.27 11.25
C ALA A 626 2.64 6.25 10.36
N ASP A 627 3.97 6.31 10.29
CA ASP A 627 4.79 5.23 9.73
C ASP A 627 4.92 4.04 10.69
N ILE A 628 5.01 4.36 11.99
CA ILE A 628 5.20 3.40 13.08
C ILE A 628 4.24 3.71 14.23
N VAL A 629 3.48 2.71 14.66
CA VAL A 629 2.68 2.74 15.88
C VAL A 629 3.49 2.13 17.02
N SER A 630 3.53 2.78 18.17
CA SER A 630 4.32 2.33 19.33
C SER A 630 3.44 1.96 20.51
N SER A 631 3.81 0.90 21.23
CA SER A 631 3.25 0.54 22.54
C SER A 631 4.38 0.43 23.54
N GLU A 632 4.27 1.12 24.68
CA GLU A 632 5.24 1.04 25.78
C GLU A 632 4.62 0.26 26.94
N LEU A 633 5.32 -0.78 27.40
CA LEU A 633 4.89 -1.66 28.47
C LEU A 633 5.82 -1.51 29.68
N ASN A 634 5.25 -1.12 30.82
CA ASN A 634 5.96 -1.05 32.08
C ASN A 634 5.74 -2.36 32.84
N VAL A 635 6.83 -3.07 33.15
CA VAL A 635 6.81 -4.42 33.70
C VAL A 635 7.71 -4.54 34.92
N THR A 636 7.30 -5.38 35.87
CA THR A 636 7.99 -5.53 37.16
C THR A 636 8.15 -6.99 37.55
N ASP A 637 9.28 -7.34 38.16
CA ASP A 637 9.47 -8.67 38.77
C ASP A 637 9.74 -8.55 40.25
N ARG A 638 9.27 -9.59 40.94
CA ARG A 638 9.52 -9.86 42.34
C ARG A 638 10.88 -10.54 42.52
N PRO A 639 11.67 -10.15 43.53
CA PRO A 639 12.93 -10.85 43.83
C PRO A 639 12.69 -12.26 44.37
N ASN A 640 13.60 -13.17 44.03
CA ASN A 640 13.67 -14.52 44.62
C ASN A 640 14.01 -14.40 46.11
N ARG A 641 13.25 -15.05 46.98
CA ARG A 641 13.50 -15.01 48.44
C ARG A 641 13.68 -16.40 49.02
N PHE A 642 14.62 -16.46 49.96
CA PHE A 642 14.81 -17.59 50.83
C PHE A 642 14.69 -17.15 52.28
N LYS A 643 13.80 -17.80 53.02
CA LYS A 643 13.48 -17.48 54.41
C LYS A 643 13.93 -18.62 55.32
N ILE A 644 14.38 -18.26 56.51
CA ILE A 644 14.76 -19.19 57.57
C ILE A 644 13.84 -18.93 58.76
N LYS A 645 13.29 -20.01 59.32
CA LYS A 645 12.57 -20.01 60.59
C LYS A 645 13.33 -20.86 61.60
N LYS A 646 14.00 -20.21 62.54
CA LYS A 646 14.77 -20.84 63.61
C LYS A 646 13.90 -21.05 64.84
N VAL A 647 13.79 -22.31 65.28
CA VAL A 647 12.99 -22.67 66.45
C VAL A 647 13.71 -23.65 67.39
N ASP A 648 13.22 -23.74 68.62
CA ASP A 648 13.48 -24.84 69.55
C ASP A 648 12.85 -26.14 69.01
N LYS A 649 13.59 -27.25 69.15
CA LYS A 649 13.20 -28.57 68.62
C LYS A 649 11.96 -29.15 69.29
N ASP A 650 11.76 -28.88 70.58
CA ASP A 650 10.74 -29.50 71.43
C ASP A 650 9.52 -28.57 71.63
N THR A 651 9.74 -27.28 71.89
CA THR A 651 8.68 -26.29 72.15
C THR A 651 8.19 -25.58 70.89
N GLY A 652 9.02 -25.52 69.84
CA GLY A 652 8.74 -24.74 68.64
C GLY A 652 8.86 -23.23 68.82
N GLU A 653 9.34 -22.75 69.97
CA GLU A 653 9.55 -21.32 70.23
C GLU A 653 10.65 -20.75 69.32
N ALA A 654 10.47 -19.49 68.91
CA ALA A 654 11.41 -18.79 68.04
C ALA A 654 12.76 -18.52 68.73
N LEU A 655 13.87 -18.76 68.03
CA LEU A 655 15.21 -18.53 68.56
C LEU A 655 15.97 -17.44 67.79
N LYS A 656 16.39 -16.41 68.52
CA LYS A 656 17.23 -15.32 68.00
C LYS A 656 18.72 -15.65 68.02
N ASP A 657 19.50 -14.85 67.31
CA ASP A 657 20.96 -14.83 67.34
C ASP A 657 21.65 -16.10 66.80
N ALA A 658 20.91 -17.01 66.14
CA ALA A 658 21.49 -18.10 65.35
C ALA A 658 22.16 -17.53 64.10
N LYS A 659 23.39 -17.94 63.79
CA LYS A 659 24.08 -17.53 62.56
C LYS A 659 24.05 -18.63 61.52
N PHE A 660 23.71 -18.25 60.30
CA PHE A 660 23.64 -19.13 59.15
C PHE A 660 24.56 -18.65 58.04
N GLU A 661 25.03 -19.61 57.26
CA GLU A 661 25.66 -19.35 55.97
C GLU A 661 24.92 -20.12 54.89
N ILE A 662 24.66 -19.42 53.77
CA ILE A 662 24.10 -20.00 52.55
C ILE A 662 25.23 -20.12 51.55
N TYR A 663 25.41 -21.31 51.00
CA TYR A 663 26.43 -21.65 50.03
C TYR A 663 25.80 -21.98 48.69
N ASP A 664 26.35 -21.41 47.62
CA ASP A 664 26.11 -21.85 46.25
C ASP A 664 26.95 -23.10 46.01
N ALA A 665 26.31 -24.26 46.00
CA ALA A 665 26.97 -25.56 45.91
C ALA A 665 27.63 -25.78 44.54
N THR A 666 27.09 -25.14 43.49
CA THR A 666 27.62 -25.25 42.13
C THR A 666 28.86 -24.39 41.94
N ALA A 667 28.82 -23.16 42.46
CA ALA A 667 29.91 -22.19 42.30
C ALA A 667 30.98 -22.28 43.41
N ASP A 668 30.77 -23.15 44.41
CA ASP A 668 31.63 -23.32 45.59
C ASP A 668 31.96 -21.99 46.29
N LYS A 669 30.93 -21.17 46.53
CA LYS A 669 31.07 -19.85 47.15
C LYS A 669 29.91 -19.53 48.11
N THR A 670 30.18 -18.71 49.11
CA THR A 670 29.14 -18.21 50.02
C THR A 670 28.22 -17.24 49.27
N ALA A 671 26.91 -17.49 49.31
CA ALA A 671 25.86 -16.65 48.74
C ALA A 671 25.37 -15.57 49.72
N GLY A 672 25.45 -15.83 51.03
CA GLY A 672 25.15 -14.85 52.07
C GLY A 672 25.29 -15.41 53.49
N SER A 673 25.32 -14.52 54.47
CA SER A 673 25.28 -14.86 55.90
C SER A 673 24.12 -14.14 56.57
N LEU A 674 23.39 -14.86 57.41
CA LEU A 674 22.16 -14.38 58.04
C LEU A 674 22.21 -14.61 59.55
N VAL A 675 21.49 -13.77 60.30
CA VAL A 675 21.30 -13.94 61.74
C VAL A 675 19.80 -13.93 62.05
N SER A 676 19.32 -14.91 62.81
CA SER A 676 17.90 -14.95 63.18
C SER A 676 17.53 -13.80 64.10
N ASN A 677 16.43 -13.13 63.78
CA ASN A 677 15.90 -12.04 64.59
C ASN A 677 15.13 -12.55 65.83
N LYS A 678 14.51 -11.65 66.60
CA LYS A 678 13.71 -11.99 67.79
C LYS A 678 12.51 -12.92 67.53
N ASN A 679 12.02 -13.00 66.29
CA ASN A 679 10.96 -13.91 65.86
C ASN A 679 11.53 -15.22 65.29
N GLY A 680 12.84 -15.44 65.38
CA GLY A 680 13.53 -16.58 64.79
C GLY A 680 13.63 -16.50 63.27
N GLU A 681 13.36 -15.35 62.66
CA GLU A 681 13.30 -15.21 61.21
C GLU A 681 14.60 -14.62 60.66
N ALA A 682 15.01 -15.08 59.48
CA ALA A 682 16.02 -14.43 58.66
C ALA A 682 15.69 -14.60 57.18
N GLU A 683 16.15 -13.68 56.33
CA GLU A 683 15.83 -13.70 54.90
C GLU A 683 17.04 -13.28 54.06
N LEU A 684 17.24 -13.96 52.93
CA LEU A 684 18.11 -13.55 51.84
C LEU A 684 17.29 -13.42 50.57
N SER A 685 17.45 -12.29 49.86
CA SER A 685 16.77 -12.04 48.59
C SER A 685 17.75 -12.00 47.41
N ARG A 686 17.21 -12.09 46.20
CA ARG A 686 17.94 -12.00 44.92
C ARG A 686 18.90 -13.16 44.68
N LEU A 687 18.52 -14.34 45.14
CA LEU A 687 19.25 -15.57 44.83
C LEU A 687 19.17 -15.86 43.34
N LYS A 688 20.34 -16.06 42.74
CA LYS A 688 20.47 -16.39 41.32
C LYS A 688 20.06 -17.85 41.08
N PRO A 689 19.78 -18.24 39.82
CA PRO A 689 19.60 -19.66 39.50
C PRO A 689 20.85 -20.48 39.86
N SER A 690 20.73 -21.41 40.80
CA SER A 690 21.76 -22.37 41.20
C SER A 690 21.21 -23.38 42.23
N LEU A 691 22.01 -24.40 42.53
CA LEU A 691 21.86 -25.26 43.70
C LEU A 691 22.52 -24.60 44.92
N TYR A 692 21.78 -24.50 46.01
CA TYR A 692 22.23 -23.93 47.28
C TYR A 692 22.13 -24.95 48.42
N TYR A 693 22.89 -24.72 49.49
CA TYR A 693 22.58 -25.29 50.79
C TYR A 693 22.76 -24.26 51.90
N ILE A 694 22.03 -24.45 53.01
CA ILE A 694 22.27 -23.70 54.24
C ILE A 694 22.86 -24.56 55.33
N CYS A 695 23.67 -23.96 56.19
CA CYS A 695 24.16 -24.56 57.43
C CYS A 695 24.15 -23.53 58.56
N GLU A 696 23.85 -23.98 59.77
CA GLU A 696 24.05 -23.18 60.98
C GLU A 696 25.54 -23.20 61.33
N VAL A 697 26.14 -22.02 61.48
CA VAL A 697 27.55 -21.85 61.85
C VAL A 697 27.73 -21.39 63.29
N LYS A 698 26.66 -20.89 63.92
CA LYS A 698 26.62 -20.59 65.34
C LYS A 698 25.20 -20.80 65.89
N ALA A 699 25.07 -21.68 66.87
CA ALA A 699 23.82 -21.86 67.61
C ALA A 699 23.47 -20.63 68.47
N PRO A 700 22.18 -20.39 68.74
CA PRO A 700 21.75 -19.53 69.84
C PRO A 700 22.37 -19.93 71.17
N GLU A 701 22.50 -18.98 72.09
CA GLU A 701 23.01 -19.25 73.44
C GLU A 701 22.16 -20.32 74.16
N GLY A 702 22.82 -21.30 74.76
CA GLY A 702 22.14 -22.42 75.44
C GLY A 702 21.69 -23.57 74.52
N TYR A 703 21.95 -23.52 73.21
CA TYR A 703 21.54 -24.55 72.24
C TYR A 703 22.72 -25.31 71.62
N LYS A 704 22.46 -26.54 71.18
CA LYS A 704 23.38 -27.34 70.35
C LYS A 704 23.41 -26.79 68.93
N LEU A 705 24.59 -26.80 68.30
CA LEU A 705 24.76 -26.49 66.89
C LEU A 705 24.06 -27.54 66.04
N ASN A 706 23.25 -27.10 65.07
CA ASN A 706 22.67 -27.99 64.07
C ASN A 706 23.60 -28.08 62.85
N GLU A 707 24.32 -29.19 62.74
CA GLU A 707 25.28 -29.46 61.65
C GLU A 707 24.61 -29.94 60.35
N THR A 708 23.27 -30.04 60.31
CA THR A 708 22.54 -30.50 59.12
C THR A 708 22.64 -29.47 58.00
N LYS A 709 22.97 -29.93 56.80
CA LYS A 709 22.88 -29.14 55.57
C LYS A 709 21.50 -29.30 54.95
N TYR A 710 20.90 -28.18 54.55
CA TYR A 710 19.58 -28.16 53.91
C TYR A 710 19.73 -27.63 52.49
N TYR A 711 19.55 -28.50 51.49
CA TYR A 711 19.77 -28.21 50.08
C TYR A 711 18.48 -27.72 49.37
N PHE A 712 18.59 -26.73 48.50
CA PHE A 712 17.47 -26.23 47.70
C PHE A 712 17.98 -25.67 46.37
N GLU A 713 17.13 -25.61 45.37
CA GLU A 713 17.48 -25.13 44.02
C GLU A 713 16.60 -23.96 43.62
N ILE A 714 17.19 -22.98 42.94
CA ILE A 714 16.48 -21.93 42.21
C ILE A 714 16.67 -22.19 40.72
N ASP A 715 15.58 -22.38 39.98
CA ASP A 715 15.63 -22.63 38.55
C ASP A 715 15.84 -21.33 37.74
N SER A 716 15.94 -21.45 36.41
CA SER A 716 16.15 -20.30 35.51
C SER A 716 14.98 -19.33 35.42
N LEU A 717 13.80 -19.71 35.92
CA LEU A 717 12.59 -18.89 36.00
C LEU A 717 12.41 -18.28 37.41
N GLY A 718 13.36 -18.54 38.31
CA GLY A 718 13.35 -18.08 39.69
C GLY A 718 12.55 -18.97 40.64
N ASN A 719 11.95 -20.08 40.19
CA ASN A 719 11.19 -20.96 41.07
C ASN A 719 12.11 -21.72 42.01
N ALA A 720 11.73 -21.76 43.28
CA ALA A 720 12.44 -22.52 44.29
C ALA A 720 11.91 -23.96 44.40
N SER A 721 12.81 -24.92 44.60
CA SER A 721 12.47 -26.32 44.86
C SER A 721 13.38 -26.94 45.91
N VAL A 722 12.89 -27.98 46.58
CA VAL A 722 13.67 -28.75 47.56
C VAL A 722 14.52 -29.76 46.81
N SER A 723 15.82 -29.80 47.11
CA SER A 723 16.74 -30.73 46.44
C SER A 723 16.58 -32.16 46.96
N ASP A 724 16.71 -33.14 46.05
CA ASP A 724 16.76 -34.57 46.36
C ASP A 724 18.02 -34.98 47.17
N MET A 725 18.98 -34.08 47.37
CA MET A 725 20.16 -34.31 48.23
C MET A 725 19.82 -34.33 49.74
N ASN A 726 18.61 -33.92 50.11
CA ASN A 726 18.16 -33.93 51.50
C ASN A 726 17.68 -35.32 51.95
N SER A 727 17.86 -35.62 53.23
CA SER A 727 17.18 -36.76 53.86
C SER A 727 15.65 -36.52 53.95
N THR A 728 14.86 -37.58 54.13
CA THR A 728 13.39 -37.45 54.28
C THR A 728 12.99 -36.50 55.41
N GLU A 729 13.70 -36.51 56.54
CA GLU A 729 13.45 -35.59 57.66
C GLU A 729 13.82 -34.15 57.30
N SER A 730 14.95 -33.95 56.60
CA SER A 730 15.43 -32.64 56.17
C SER A 730 14.52 -32.01 55.10
N SER A 731 13.97 -32.81 54.19
CA SER A 731 13.02 -32.36 53.17
C SER A 731 11.72 -31.85 53.79
N GLY A 732 11.23 -32.51 54.85
CA GLY A 732 10.04 -32.08 55.59
C GLY A 732 10.19 -30.76 56.37
N ALA A 733 11.39 -30.17 56.41
CA ALA A 733 11.64 -28.88 57.03
C ALA A 733 11.31 -27.69 56.12
N PHE A 734 11.10 -27.92 54.82
CA PHE A 734 10.83 -26.87 53.84
C PHE A 734 9.34 -26.62 53.64
N PHE A 735 9.00 -25.36 53.38
CA PHE A 735 7.67 -24.90 53.01
C PHE A 735 7.80 -23.88 51.88
N ILE A 736 7.07 -24.07 50.78
CA ILE A 736 6.97 -23.10 49.69
C ILE A 736 5.60 -22.43 49.82
N ASP A 737 5.58 -21.11 49.92
CA ASP A 737 4.32 -20.36 50.01
C ASP A 737 3.65 -20.18 48.63
N GLU A 738 2.44 -19.61 48.62
CA GLU A 738 1.67 -19.39 47.38
C GLU A 738 2.38 -18.47 46.37
N ASN A 739 3.34 -17.67 46.83
CA ASN A 739 4.12 -16.80 45.96
C ASN A 739 5.36 -17.52 45.39
N GLY A 740 5.67 -18.73 45.86
CA GLY A 740 6.87 -19.47 45.50
C GLY A 740 8.09 -19.18 46.38
N ASP A 741 7.95 -18.46 47.50
CA ASP A 741 9.06 -18.23 48.41
C ASP A 741 9.32 -19.47 49.26
N LEU A 742 10.59 -19.89 49.30
CA LEU A 742 11.01 -21.06 50.06
C LEU A 742 11.40 -20.66 51.49
N THR A 743 10.80 -21.33 52.47
CA THR A 743 11.13 -21.21 53.89
C THR A 743 11.66 -22.54 54.41
N VAL A 744 12.80 -22.52 55.12
CA VAL A 744 13.29 -23.69 55.86
C VAL A 744 13.13 -23.50 57.36
N THR A 745 12.62 -24.51 58.06
CA THR A 745 12.53 -24.51 59.52
C THR A 745 13.73 -25.25 60.12
N VAL A 746 14.65 -24.50 60.75
CA VAL A 746 15.83 -25.08 61.39
C VAL A 746 15.62 -25.19 62.90
N LYS A 747 15.64 -26.43 63.39
CA LYS A 747 15.41 -26.77 64.80
C LYS A 747 16.74 -26.94 65.55
N ASN A 748 16.86 -26.37 66.75
CA ASN A 748 17.99 -26.68 67.65
C ASN A 748 17.49 -27.35 68.91
N GLU A 749 18.32 -28.25 69.41
CA GLU A 749 18.11 -28.92 70.68
C GLU A 749 18.78 -28.10 71.80
N ILE A 750 18.05 -27.88 72.88
CA ILE A 750 18.55 -27.14 74.04
C ILE A 750 19.64 -27.95 74.77
N ASN A 751 20.74 -27.30 75.16
CA ASN A 751 21.78 -27.92 75.98
C ASN A 751 21.35 -27.91 77.44
N LEU A 752 20.97 -29.07 77.97
CA LEU A 752 20.60 -29.23 79.38
C LEU A 752 21.73 -29.93 80.15
N TRP A 753 21.89 -29.57 81.41
CA TRP A 753 22.82 -30.19 82.34
C TRP A 753 22.23 -30.28 83.75
N ASN A 754 22.87 -31.07 84.61
CA ASN A 754 22.52 -31.19 86.02
C ASN A 754 23.63 -30.59 86.87
N LEU A 755 23.25 -29.94 87.97
CA LEU A 755 24.17 -29.51 89.02
C LEU A 755 23.90 -30.34 90.27
N ARG A 756 24.90 -31.10 90.71
CA ARG A 756 24.87 -31.92 91.92
C ARG A 756 25.77 -31.27 92.96
N LEU A 757 25.25 -31.05 94.15
CA LEU A 757 26.00 -30.47 95.25
C LEU A 757 26.10 -31.46 96.40
N VAL A 758 27.29 -31.56 97.00
CA VAL A 758 27.50 -32.22 98.29
C VAL A 758 28.03 -31.21 99.30
N LYS A 759 27.29 -31.00 100.39
CA LYS A 759 27.68 -30.13 101.49
C LYS A 759 28.49 -30.92 102.51
N LYS A 760 29.69 -30.41 102.82
CA LYS A 760 30.57 -30.97 103.85
C LYS A 760 31.04 -29.91 104.84
N ASN A 761 31.63 -30.36 105.95
CA ASN A 761 32.49 -29.53 106.79
C ASN A 761 33.98 -29.68 106.44
N ASP A 762 34.82 -28.89 107.11
CA ASP A 762 36.27 -28.90 107.00
C ASP A 762 36.96 -30.22 107.39
N ALA A 763 36.23 -31.14 108.04
CA ALA A 763 36.68 -32.49 108.39
C ALA A 763 36.12 -33.58 107.44
N GLY A 764 35.44 -33.20 106.36
CA GLY A 764 34.89 -34.12 105.36
C GLY A 764 33.55 -34.78 105.72
N LYS A 765 32.93 -34.45 106.87
CA LYS A 765 31.59 -34.94 107.25
C LYS A 765 30.51 -34.21 106.45
N THR A 766 29.53 -34.96 105.92
CA THR A 766 28.35 -34.40 105.22
C THR A 766 27.45 -33.62 106.17
N LEU A 767 26.78 -32.59 105.65
CA LEU A 767 25.91 -31.69 106.41
C LEU A 767 24.51 -31.61 105.81
N GLU A 768 23.52 -32.00 106.60
CA GLU A 768 22.08 -31.84 106.32
C GLU A 768 21.60 -30.42 106.67
N ASP A 769 20.41 -30.03 106.17
CA ASP A 769 19.71 -28.78 106.47
C ASP A 769 20.37 -27.46 106.01
N ALA A 770 21.37 -27.50 105.12
CA ALA A 770 21.81 -26.32 104.37
C ALA A 770 20.78 -26.00 103.27
N GLU A 771 20.33 -24.76 103.16
CA GLU A 771 19.44 -24.31 102.07
C GLU A 771 20.24 -23.57 101.01
N PHE A 772 20.12 -23.99 99.76
CA PHE A 772 20.72 -23.35 98.59
C PHE A 772 19.65 -22.86 97.63
N THR A 773 19.89 -21.69 97.03
CA THR A 773 19.12 -21.21 95.88
C THR A 773 20.07 -20.95 94.72
N LEU A 774 19.71 -21.45 93.54
CA LEU A 774 20.42 -21.19 92.29
C LEU A 774 19.75 -20.03 91.57
N TYR A 775 20.52 -19.03 91.15
CA TYR A 775 20.06 -17.80 90.50
C TYR A 775 20.65 -17.66 89.09
N ARG A 776 19.94 -16.97 88.19
CA ARG A 776 20.45 -16.62 86.84
C ARG A 776 21.41 -15.43 86.88
N ASP A 777 21.21 -14.53 87.81
CA ASP A 777 21.92 -13.25 87.89
C ASP A 777 22.83 -13.17 89.13
N LYS A 778 23.87 -12.35 89.01
CA LYS A 778 24.87 -12.16 90.06
C LYS A 778 24.30 -11.56 91.34
N ASP A 779 23.31 -10.68 91.18
CA ASP A 779 22.65 -9.99 92.30
C ASP A 779 21.65 -10.89 93.04
N CYS A 780 21.49 -12.14 92.59
CA CYS A 780 20.62 -13.16 93.17
C CYS A 780 19.16 -12.71 93.27
N THR A 781 18.64 -12.12 92.19
CA THR A 781 17.27 -11.60 92.11
C THR A 781 16.30 -12.49 91.32
N ASP A 782 16.81 -13.36 90.44
CA ASP A 782 16.05 -14.28 89.58
C ASP A 782 16.34 -15.76 89.92
N PRO A 783 15.56 -16.37 90.85
CA PRO A 783 15.80 -17.74 91.30
C PRO A 783 15.29 -18.79 90.30
N ILE A 784 16.14 -19.78 90.00
CA ILE A 784 15.84 -20.94 89.16
C ILE A 784 15.23 -22.08 89.99
N GLY A 785 15.74 -22.24 91.21
CA GLY A 785 15.29 -23.29 92.12
C GLY A 785 15.94 -23.15 93.50
N LYS A 786 15.26 -23.68 94.51
CA LYS A 786 15.75 -23.76 95.89
C LYS A 786 15.75 -25.23 96.33
N GLY A 787 16.76 -25.64 97.07
CA GLY A 787 16.85 -26.98 97.64
C GLY A 787 17.50 -26.98 99.02
N THR A 788 17.16 -27.98 99.81
CA THR A 788 17.75 -28.23 101.13
C THR A 788 18.55 -29.52 101.06
N THR A 789 19.74 -29.55 101.66
CA THR A 789 20.58 -30.75 101.68
C THR A 789 19.97 -31.85 102.54
N ASP A 790 19.95 -33.07 102.02
CA ASP A 790 19.46 -34.27 102.73
C ASP A 790 20.44 -34.80 103.81
N GLU A 791 20.09 -35.92 104.47
CA GLU A 791 20.93 -36.63 105.46
C GLU A 791 22.35 -36.95 104.95
N ASN A 792 22.53 -37.09 103.62
CA ASN A 792 23.81 -37.34 102.96
C ASN A 792 24.50 -36.04 102.49
N GLY A 793 23.95 -34.88 102.86
CA GLY A 793 24.41 -33.56 102.49
C GLY A 793 24.19 -33.19 101.02
N ARG A 794 23.28 -33.87 100.30
CA ARG A 794 23.11 -33.69 98.84
C ARG A 794 21.96 -32.74 98.50
N VAL A 795 22.17 -31.91 97.49
CA VAL A 795 21.10 -31.11 96.84
C VAL A 795 21.35 -31.04 95.34
N ASN A 796 20.26 -31.04 94.56
CA ASN A 796 20.27 -31.30 93.14
C ASN A 796 19.47 -30.25 92.37
N PHE A 797 20.02 -29.78 91.25
CA PHE A 797 19.31 -28.96 90.26
C PHE A 797 19.40 -29.67 88.91
N ASP A 798 18.29 -30.27 88.49
CA ASP A 798 18.23 -31.10 87.28
C ASP A 798 17.76 -30.28 86.07
N ARG A 799 18.27 -30.65 84.88
CA ARG A 799 17.82 -30.13 83.57
C ARG A 799 17.83 -28.60 83.48
N ILE A 800 18.89 -27.98 83.98
CA ILE A 800 19.13 -26.55 83.81
C ILE A 800 19.77 -26.30 82.43
N VAL A 801 19.43 -25.18 81.79
CA VAL A 801 20.00 -24.79 80.50
C VAL A 801 21.49 -24.51 80.67
N ALA A 802 22.34 -24.86 79.71
CA ALA A 802 23.75 -24.50 79.76
C ALA A 802 23.89 -22.97 79.74
N GLY A 803 24.64 -22.42 80.70
CA GLY A 803 24.74 -20.98 80.92
C GLY A 803 25.47 -20.67 82.22
N GLU A 804 25.54 -19.38 82.55
CA GLU A 804 26.12 -18.89 83.81
C GLU A 804 25.06 -18.76 84.90
N TYR A 805 25.40 -19.20 86.11
CA TYR A 805 24.52 -19.21 87.27
C TYR A 805 25.25 -18.88 88.55
N TYR A 806 24.49 -18.54 89.59
CA TYR A 806 24.99 -18.12 90.90
C TYR A 806 24.31 -18.93 92.00
N LEU A 807 25.08 -19.76 92.70
CA LEU A 807 24.61 -20.63 93.78
C LEU A 807 24.86 -19.94 95.13
N LEU A 808 23.80 -19.56 95.84
CA LEU A 808 23.87 -18.92 97.14
C LEU A 808 23.42 -19.87 98.26
N GLU A 809 24.22 -19.99 99.32
CA GLU A 809 23.77 -20.62 100.56
C GLU A 809 22.83 -19.65 101.28
N THR A 810 21.52 -19.90 101.23
CA THR A 810 20.51 -19.02 101.85
C THR A 810 20.38 -19.29 103.35
N LYS A 811 20.75 -20.48 103.81
CA LYS A 811 20.79 -20.85 105.23
C LYS A 811 21.85 -21.91 105.48
N ALA A 812 22.73 -21.66 106.45
CA ALA A 812 23.73 -22.64 106.87
C ALA A 812 23.12 -23.72 107.78
N PRO A 813 23.69 -24.95 107.78
CA PRO A 813 23.39 -25.97 108.78
C PRO A 813 23.65 -25.46 110.21
N ALA A 814 22.89 -25.98 111.17
CA ALA A 814 23.04 -25.61 112.57
C ALA A 814 24.50 -25.79 113.06
N GLY A 815 25.07 -24.74 113.65
CA GLY A 815 26.44 -24.74 114.16
C GLY A 815 27.54 -24.40 113.14
N TYR A 816 27.20 -24.03 111.92
CA TYR A 816 28.14 -23.66 110.86
C TYR A 816 27.98 -22.20 110.43
N ARG A 817 29.06 -21.59 109.91
CA ARG A 817 29.01 -20.25 109.32
C ARG A 817 28.46 -20.34 107.90
N LYS A 818 27.52 -19.45 107.59
CA LYS A 818 26.95 -19.25 106.25
C LYS A 818 27.99 -18.69 105.29
N ILE A 819 28.01 -19.19 104.07
CA ILE A 819 28.74 -18.60 102.95
C ILE A 819 27.89 -17.44 102.40
N GLU A 820 28.37 -16.21 102.57
CA GLU A 820 27.61 -15.01 102.17
C GLU A 820 27.73 -14.69 100.68
N ASP A 821 28.89 -15.00 100.06
CA ASP A 821 29.12 -14.73 98.64
C ASP A 821 28.59 -15.88 97.77
N PRO A 822 27.79 -15.60 96.72
CA PRO A 822 27.31 -16.63 95.81
C PRO A 822 28.48 -17.22 94.99
N LEU A 823 28.44 -18.53 94.80
CA LEU A 823 29.39 -19.25 93.95
C LEU A 823 28.93 -19.17 92.50
N LYS A 824 29.78 -18.66 91.61
CA LYS A 824 29.49 -18.67 90.16
C LYS A 824 29.69 -20.09 89.63
N VAL A 825 28.70 -20.66 88.97
CA VAL A 825 28.79 -21.98 88.35
C VAL A 825 28.34 -21.90 86.89
N SER A 826 29.05 -22.56 85.99
CA SER A 826 28.66 -22.58 84.58
C SER A 826 29.13 -23.83 83.88
N LEU A 827 28.35 -24.27 82.89
CA LEU A 827 28.78 -25.27 81.92
C LEU A 827 29.05 -24.55 80.60
N ARG A 828 30.29 -24.56 80.14
CA ARG A 828 30.71 -23.88 78.91
C ARG A 828 31.24 -24.90 77.91
N SER A 829 30.98 -24.67 76.63
CA SER A 829 31.58 -25.43 75.53
C SER A 829 32.71 -24.61 74.92
N GLU A 830 33.93 -25.14 74.93
CA GLU A 830 35.09 -24.61 74.22
C GLU A 830 35.55 -25.68 73.22
N ASP A 831 35.62 -25.35 71.93
CA ASP A 831 36.01 -26.27 70.83
C ASP A 831 35.26 -27.61 70.82
N GLY A 832 33.96 -27.59 71.14
CA GLY A 832 33.11 -28.78 71.16
C GLY A 832 33.27 -29.67 72.41
N LYS A 833 34.10 -29.26 73.37
CA LYS A 833 34.25 -29.94 74.66
C LYS A 833 33.61 -29.11 75.78
N PHE A 834 32.67 -29.73 76.49
CA PHE A 834 32.07 -29.11 77.66
C PHE A 834 33.00 -29.21 78.88
N SER A 835 33.14 -28.10 79.59
CA SER A 835 33.88 -27.97 80.84
C SER A 835 32.99 -27.31 81.89
N PHE A 836 33.07 -27.80 83.13
CA PHE A 836 32.34 -27.25 84.28
C PHE A 836 33.24 -26.25 85.00
N TYR A 837 32.74 -25.04 85.24
CA TYR A 837 33.47 -23.97 85.88
C TYR A 837 32.83 -23.61 87.22
N ILE A 838 33.68 -23.38 88.22
CA ILE A 838 33.30 -22.83 89.52
C ILE A 838 34.15 -21.57 89.73
N ASN A 839 33.51 -20.42 89.97
CA ASN A 839 34.16 -19.11 90.10
C ASN A 839 35.15 -18.80 88.96
N ASP A 840 34.73 -19.08 87.72
CA ASP A 840 35.52 -18.90 86.50
C ASP A 840 36.77 -19.80 86.36
N GLU A 841 36.97 -20.75 87.27
CA GLU A 841 38.01 -21.78 87.17
C GLU A 841 37.43 -23.10 86.66
N ALA A 842 38.05 -23.67 85.62
CA ALA A 842 37.64 -24.97 85.07
C ALA A 842 37.99 -26.10 86.06
N VAL A 843 37.01 -26.95 86.34
CA VAL A 843 37.20 -28.15 87.15
C VAL A 843 38.12 -29.12 86.40
N LYS A 844 39.23 -29.48 87.05
CA LYS A 844 40.21 -30.43 86.50
C LYS A 844 39.71 -31.86 86.65
N THR A 845 40.19 -32.75 85.79
CA THR A 845 39.77 -34.17 85.77
C THR A 845 40.21 -34.97 87.00
N ASP A 846 41.18 -34.47 87.75
CA ASP A 846 41.75 -35.07 88.97
C ASP A 846 41.29 -34.39 90.27
N ASP A 847 40.31 -33.48 90.21
CA ASP A 847 39.75 -32.82 91.40
C ASP A 847 38.91 -33.82 92.22
N GLU A 848 39.30 -34.05 93.49
CA GLU A 848 38.60 -34.99 94.39
C GLU A 848 37.21 -34.48 94.85
N ASN A 849 36.96 -33.18 94.76
CA ASN A 849 35.79 -32.52 95.31
C ASN A 849 34.79 -32.09 94.24
N ASN A 850 35.25 -31.86 93.02
CA ASN A 850 34.46 -31.38 91.91
C ASN A 850 34.70 -32.26 90.68
N SER A 851 33.66 -32.51 89.90
CA SER A 851 33.81 -33.27 88.65
C SER A 851 32.77 -32.87 87.62
N LEU A 852 33.06 -33.17 86.36
CA LEU A 852 32.08 -33.16 85.28
C LEU A 852 31.93 -34.60 84.77
N THR A 853 30.75 -35.16 84.93
CA THR A 853 30.39 -36.51 84.45
C THR A 853 29.27 -36.41 83.42
N VAL A 854 28.94 -37.54 82.79
CA VAL A 854 27.75 -37.66 81.94
C VAL A 854 26.84 -38.70 82.60
N GLU A 855 25.66 -38.27 83.05
CA GLU A 855 24.65 -39.12 83.69
C GLU A 855 23.42 -39.16 82.77
N ASN A 856 23.02 -40.36 82.33
CA ASN A 856 21.86 -40.56 81.45
C ASN A 856 21.84 -39.65 80.21
N GLY A 857 23.01 -39.37 79.63
CA GLY A 857 23.16 -38.51 78.45
C GLY A 857 23.15 -37.00 78.72
N LEU A 858 23.03 -36.56 79.98
CA LEU A 858 23.22 -35.16 80.37
C LEU A 858 24.55 -34.96 81.10
N TYR A 859 25.23 -33.87 80.77
CA TYR A 859 26.37 -33.41 81.57
C TYR A 859 25.92 -33.13 83.00
N THR A 860 26.71 -33.58 83.96
CA THR A 860 26.44 -33.41 85.39
C THR A 860 27.66 -32.82 86.07
N GLY A 861 27.57 -31.55 86.42
CA GLY A 861 28.58 -30.87 87.24
C GLY A 861 28.35 -31.22 88.70
N SER A 862 29.30 -31.91 89.31
CA SER A 862 29.29 -32.22 90.73
C SER A 862 30.26 -31.30 91.45
N MET A 863 29.85 -30.71 92.57
CA MET A 863 30.72 -29.88 93.40
C MET A 863 30.56 -30.16 94.89
N THR A 864 31.62 -29.90 95.66
CA THR A 864 31.57 -29.95 97.12
C THR A 864 31.63 -28.54 97.70
N VAL A 865 30.65 -28.16 98.53
CA VAL A 865 30.64 -26.87 99.23
C VAL A 865 30.93 -27.07 100.71
N ILE A 866 31.98 -26.42 101.23
CA ILE A 866 32.50 -26.64 102.58
C ILE A 866 32.10 -25.48 103.51
N ASN A 867 31.47 -25.80 104.65
CA ASN A 867 31.25 -24.81 105.73
C ASN A 867 32.25 -25.05 106.86
N ARG A 868 32.73 -23.95 107.44
CA ARG A 868 33.56 -23.99 108.65
C ARG A 868 32.67 -23.87 109.89
N ARG A 869 33.06 -24.55 110.97
CA ARG A 869 32.30 -24.50 112.23
C ARG A 869 32.20 -23.06 112.75
N GLY A 870 31.00 -22.66 113.17
CA GLY A 870 30.81 -21.44 113.92
C GLY A 870 31.39 -21.62 115.32
N SER A 871 32.21 -20.67 115.76
CA SER A 871 32.63 -20.58 117.16
C SER A 871 31.38 -20.29 118.00
N LEU A 872 30.82 -21.30 118.67
CA LEU A 872 29.88 -21.12 119.78
C LEU A 872 30.66 -20.44 120.90
N LEU A 873 30.50 -19.12 121.06
CA LEU A 873 30.82 -18.48 122.35
C LEU A 873 29.70 -18.90 123.32
N PRO A 874 30.01 -19.60 124.43
CA PRO A 874 28.99 -20.01 125.38
C PRO A 874 28.43 -18.79 126.11
N GLY A 875 27.10 -18.63 126.05
CA GLY A 875 26.38 -17.76 126.96
C GLY A 875 26.57 -18.26 128.39
N THR A 876 27.35 -17.55 129.19
CA THR A 876 27.43 -17.77 130.63
C THR A 876 26.48 -16.82 131.33
N GLY A 877 25.42 -17.40 131.90
CA GLY A 877 24.55 -16.73 132.83
C GLY A 877 23.48 -17.67 133.37
N SER A 878 23.84 -18.54 134.32
CA SER A 878 22.87 -18.96 135.34
C SER A 878 23.55 -19.25 136.70
N SER A 879 23.20 -18.37 137.64
CA SER A 879 22.75 -18.71 139.00
C SER A 879 23.72 -19.38 139.97
N MET A 880 24.99 -18.99 140.00
CA MET A 880 25.76 -19.05 141.25
C MET A 880 26.78 -17.90 141.40
N MET A 881 26.38 -16.71 140.96
CA MET A 881 26.95 -15.46 141.46
C MET A 881 25.78 -14.50 141.76
N LEU A 882 25.09 -14.84 142.84
CA LEU A 882 24.14 -13.96 143.52
C LEU A 882 24.86 -12.66 143.88
N ILE A 883 24.23 -11.52 143.61
CA ILE A 883 24.07 -10.43 144.58
C ILE A 883 25.35 -10.15 145.39
N VAL A 884 26.37 -9.61 144.74
CA VAL A 884 27.37 -8.78 145.43
C VAL A 884 27.72 -7.60 144.52
N THR A 885 27.40 -6.40 145.03
CA THR A 885 27.94 -5.09 144.62
C THR A 885 27.46 -4.44 143.31
N GLY A 886 26.14 -4.28 143.19
CA GLY A 886 25.49 -3.20 142.42
C GLY A 886 24.69 -2.21 143.28
N ALA A 887 24.85 -2.27 144.61
CA ALA A 887 24.34 -1.30 145.60
C ALA A 887 25.49 -0.64 146.40
N GLY A 888 26.69 -0.55 145.81
CA GLY A 888 27.92 -0.07 146.48
C GLY A 888 28.46 1.28 145.98
N VAL A 889 27.93 1.85 144.89
CA VAL A 889 28.51 3.06 144.27
C VAL A 889 27.95 4.37 144.87
N CYS A 890 26.86 4.33 145.64
CA CYS A 890 26.35 5.51 146.37
C CYS A 890 26.64 5.51 147.88
N ILE A 891 27.28 4.46 148.43
CA ILE A 891 27.70 4.40 149.85
C ILE A 891 29.23 4.54 150.00
N CYS A 892 30.04 4.18 149.00
CA CYS A 892 31.48 4.42 149.02
C CYS A 892 31.87 5.90 148.76
N LEU A 893 31.02 6.69 148.09
CA LEU A 893 31.21 8.15 147.96
C LEU A 893 30.78 8.95 149.21
N TYR A 894 30.08 8.32 150.16
CA TYR A 894 29.66 8.96 151.42
C TYR A 894 30.66 8.75 152.58
N ILE A 895 31.53 7.73 152.52
CA ILE A 895 32.52 7.44 153.59
C ILE A 895 33.93 7.96 153.24
N ILE A 896 34.28 8.12 151.96
CA ILE A 896 35.53 8.79 151.54
C ILE A 896 35.46 10.33 151.76
N LYS A 897 34.25 10.89 151.95
CA LYS A 897 34.04 12.31 152.32
C LYS A 897 34.02 12.58 153.84
N LYS A 898 34.18 11.55 154.70
CA LYS A 898 34.09 11.70 156.18
C LYS A 898 35.33 11.22 156.98
N LYS A 899 36.50 11.04 156.34
CA LYS A 899 37.76 10.72 157.05
C LYS A 899 39.06 11.24 156.41
N ARG A 900 39.00 12.33 155.65
CA ARG A 900 40.06 13.36 155.69
C ARG A 900 39.67 14.32 156.82
N GLU A 901 40.59 14.58 157.74
CA GLU A 901 40.43 15.11 159.12
C GLU A 901 40.10 14.01 160.14
N LYS A 902 40.95 13.56 161.08
CA LYS A 902 42.14 14.09 161.78
C LYS A 902 43.11 12.92 162.04
N LYS A 903 44.40 13.01 161.68
CA LYS A 903 45.54 13.68 162.37
C LYS A 903 46.17 12.85 163.52
N ASN A 904 47.44 12.53 163.30
CA ASN A 904 48.61 12.53 164.21
C ASN A 904 48.72 11.43 165.29
N TYR A 905 49.87 10.73 165.34
CA TYR A 905 51.03 11.04 166.22
C TYR A 905 52.16 9.99 166.12
N GLU A 906 53.40 10.47 165.83
CA GLU A 906 54.74 10.09 166.39
C GLU A 906 55.26 8.64 166.21
N ASP A 907 56.49 8.32 165.77
CA ASP A 907 57.80 9.01 165.75
C ASP A 907 58.44 9.22 164.36
#